data_AF-H5WPJ4-F1
#
_entry.id   AF-H5WPJ4-F1
#
_cell.length_a   1.000
_cell.length_b   1.000
_cell.length_c   1.000
_cell.angle_alpha   90.00
_cell.angle_beta   90.00
_cell.angle_gamma   90.00
#
_symmetry.space_group_name_H-M   'P 1'
#
loop_
_entity.id
_entity.type
_entity.pdbx_description
1 polymer ?
#
loop_
_entity_poly.entity_id
_entity_poly.type
_entity_poly.pdbx_seq_one_letter_code
_entity_poly.pdbx_strand_id
1 'polypeptide(L)'
;MHEPVNVRRRVWPWRALALACVSGWLLAGCGGGGGGDPASGLVTPSSVALDSNTDTLVQIAGVQGEISARSDDTGIADVTVSSVADGAATLTVQGKAEGSTSVRLRSGDKDSSFSVTVRSSSEGLRVQPSSLALAVGSTGSLTASSVSGTLSASSSNTGVATVSVNGNVVAVRALAAGSALVTVKDRSKSVNVPVTVTGSSGGGGTTASGRHSLIAWNDLGMHCVDGKDYSVFSILPPFNNLHAQLVNASTGKVVTSGVTLTYEAVADPSGSINTSSDGKTNFWTWVKSLYGAAPAANVGLTGNATPSLTPKPLSLDATNGWFEASGIPITPYDDAGAKNYYPTVKVSAKDATGKVLASTTTVLPVSDEMTCAACHASRPATETNAARLAAKPTAGWVNDSNPETDWKKNILRLHDEKNAGNAKYSAALAAKGLGAGLLASAQAGTPTLCASCHASNALPGTGVAGISALTSALHAKHGQAVDPSNGQTLDASGNRNACYMCHPGSVTKCLRGAMGNATDAAGNATMGCQSCHGNMSKVGNPARAGWLDEPACASCHYDGKRMSNALDAAGNLVKPTDTRYATNPNVPAAGFSLFRFSKGHGGLQCEACHGATHAEYPSSHENDNLQSIALQGYAGTLRECSTCHATVPNTTAGGPHGMHTIGAAWVSRHGDVAENNTAQCAYCHGSDYRGGAMSKVKVAKSFSTENGTRSFKAGQAVGCYDCHNGPRP
;
A
#
# COMPACT_ATOMS: atom_id res chain seq x y z
N MET A 1 6.72 -19.55 36.11
CA MET A 1 7.51 -18.31 36.33
C MET A 1 8.17 -17.97 35.01
N HIS A 2 7.99 -16.75 34.50
CA HIS A 2 8.61 -16.29 33.25
C HIS A 2 9.24 -14.92 33.49
N GLU A 3 10.38 -14.68 32.87
CA GLU A 3 11.21 -13.50 33.05
C GLU A 3 11.03 -12.60 31.79
N PRO A 4 10.74 -11.29 31.91
CA PRO A 4 10.33 -10.45 30.79
C PRO A 4 11.48 -10.10 29.80
N VAL A 5 11.51 -10.72 28.60
CA VAL A 5 12.55 -10.50 27.56
C VAL A 5 12.94 -9.02 27.32
N ASN A 6 14.24 -8.72 27.38
CA ASN A 6 14.79 -7.35 27.37
C ASN A 6 14.83 -6.68 25.98
N VAL A 7 13.69 -6.23 25.45
CA VAL A 7 13.62 -5.59 24.11
C VAL A 7 14.19 -4.15 24.09
N ARG A 8 14.57 -3.58 25.25
CA ARG A 8 14.87 -2.14 25.50
C ARG A 8 16.16 -1.55 24.86
N ARG A 9 16.65 -2.10 23.74
CA ARG A 9 17.87 -1.61 23.06
C ARG A 9 17.87 -1.65 21.53
N ARG A 10 16.84 -2.19 20.85
CA ARG A 10 16.92 -2.50 19.40
C ARG A 10 15.78 -1.99 18.51
N VAL A 11 14.84 -1.21 19.05
CA VAL A 11 13.72 -0.68 18.25
C VAL A 11 13.63 0.85 18.34
N TRP A 12 13.77 1.42 19.56
CA TRP A 12 13.78 2.86 19.81
C TRP A 12 14.72 3.20 21.00
N PRO A 13 15.36 4.39 21.03
CA PRO A 13 16.43 4.70 21.98
C PRO A 13 15.96 5.18 23.37
N TRP A 14 15.21 4.33 24.10
CA TRP A 14 14.91 4.53 25.53
C TRP A 14 15.55 3.41 26.39
N ARG A 15 16.54 3.76 27.22
CA ARG A 15 17.38 2.80 27.98
C ARG A 15 16.74 2.30 29.28
N ALA A 16 16.74 0.97 29.52
CA ALA A 16 16.75 0.33 30.86
C ALA A 16 17.04 -1.21 30.80
N LEU A 17 16.49 -2.04 31.71
CA LEU A 17 16.99 -3.38 32.12
C LEU A 17 16.07 -4.63 31.86
N ALA A 18 16.72 -5.82 31.80
CA ALA A 18 16.25 -7.23 32.04
C ALA A 18 15.12 -7.82 31.14
N LEU A 19 14.87 -9.14 30.98
CA LEU A 19 15.55 -10.49 30.86
C LEU A 19 14.41 -11.57 31.04
N ALA A 20 14.23 -12.79 30.47
CA ALA A 20 14.71 -13.67 29.37
C ALA A 20 13.93 -15.06 29.36
N CYS A 21 14.19 -15.97 28.38
CA CYS A 21 13.87 -17.45 28.35
C CYS A 21 12.38 -17.95 28.22
N VAL A 22 11.98 -19.11 27.62
CA VAL A 22 12.60 -20.21 26.77
C VAL A 22 11.49 -21.07 26.02
N SER A 23 11.85 -21.88 24.99
CA SER A 23 11.11 -22.78 24.02
C SER A 23 9.86 -23.62 24.44
N GLY A 24 9.03 -24.29 23.59
CA GLY A 24 8.96 -24.68 22.14
C GLY A 24 7.62 -25.45 21.81
N TRP A 25 7.34 -26.29 20.77
CA TRP A 25 7.99 -26.70 19.47
C TRP A 25 7.09 -27.67 18.58
N LEU A 26 6.96 -27.48 17.23
CA LEU A 26 6.51 -28.45 16.13
C LEU A 26 5.03 -29.03 16.17
N LEU A 27 4.34 -29.74 15.22
CA LEU A 27 4.28 -30.19 13.76
C LEU A 27 2.79 -30.69 13.48
N ALA A 28 2.17 -31.18 12.37
CA ALA A 28 2.22 -31.30 10.86
C ALA A 28 0.84 -31.90 10.36
N GLY A 29 0.40 -32.13 9.09
CA GLY A 29 0.81 -31.79 7.69
C GLY A 29 0.07 -32.62 6.56
N CYS A 30 -0.15 -32.07 5.34
CA CYS A 30 -0.58 -32.68 4.02
C CYS A 30 -2.05 -33.20 3.79
N GLY A 31 -2.65 -33.20 2.56
CA GLY A 31 -2.33 -32.58 1.24
C GLY A 31 -3.17 -33.04 -0.02
N GLY A 32 -3.21 -32.25 -1.13
CA GLY A 32 -3.67 -32.60 -2.52
C GLY A 32 -5.10 -32.18 -2.99
N GLY A 33 -5.50 -32.06 -4.29
CA GLY A 33 -4.77 -31.82 -5.57
C GLY A 33 -5.44 -32.21 -6.94
N GLY A 34 -5.82 -31.25 -7.83
CA GLY A 34 -6.09 -31.39 -9.31
C GLY A 34 -7.58 -31.50 -9.79
N GLY A 35 -8.03 -31.21 -11.04
CA GLY A 35 -7.47 -30.53 -12.25
C GLY A 35 -8.25 -30.82 -13.59
N GLY A 36 -8.41 -29.86 -14.55
CA GLY A 36 -9.01 -30.09 -15.91
C GLY A 36 -9.42 -28.83 -16.74
N ASP A 37 -9.53 -28.92 -18.10
CA ASP A 37 -9.65 -27.80 -19.09
C ASP A 37 -10.84 -27.88 -20.12
N PRO A 38 -11.23 -26.80 -20.85
CA PRO A 38 -12.42 -26.73 -21.75
C PRO A 38 -12.17 -26.44 -23.27
N ALA A 39 -13.25 -26.21 -24.06
CA ALA A 39 -13.25 -26.06 -25.55
C ALA A 39 -13.85 -24.71 -26.08
N SER A 40 -13.93 -24.55 -27.41
CA SER A 40 -14.11 -23.25 -28.12
C SER A 40 -15.55 -22.85 -28.52
N GLY A 41 -15.82 -21.54 -28.62
CA GLY A 41 -17.13 -20.95 -28.94
C GLY A 41 -17.07 -19.61 -29.71
N LEU A 42 -18.16 -18.82 -29.68
CA LEU A 42 -18.22 -17.47 -30.28
C LEU A 42 -17.16 -16.53 -29.69
N VAL A 43 -16.47 -15.77 -30.55
CA VAL A 43 -15.42 -14.85 -30.10
C VAL A 43 -16.02 -13.47 -29.81
N THR A 44 -16.36 -13.26 -28.54
CA THR A 44 -16.79 -11.98 -27.95
C THR A 44 -15.66 -11.37 -27.11
N PRO A 45 -15.65 -10.04 -26.89
CA PRO A 45 -14.92 -9.49 -25.74
C PRO A 45 -15.55 -10.02 -24.44
N SER A 46 -14.78 -10.15 -23.35
CA SER A 46 -15.36 -10.50 -22.03
C SER A 46 -16.11 -9.31 -21.39
N SER A 47 -15.66 -8.09 -21.69
CA SER A 47 -16.26 -6.85 -21.25
C SER A 47 -16.08 -5.73 -22.28
N VAL A 48 -17.05 -4.81 -22.31
CA VAL A 48 -17.03 -3.55 -23.03
C VAL A 48 -17.35 -2.46 -22.01
N ALA A 49 -16.68 -1.31 -22.08
CA ALA A 49 -16.93 -0.25 -21.11
C ALA A 49 -16.80 1.15 -21.72
N LEU A 50 -17.76 2.00 -21.39
CA LEU A 50 -18.00 3.32 -21.96
C LEU A 50 -18.56 4.28 -20.89
N ASP A 51 -18.61 5.57 -21.19
CA ASP A 51 -19.16 6.57 -20.26
C ASP A 51 -20.64 6.85 -20.61
N SER A 52 -21.46 7.26 -19.64
CA SER A 52 -22.90 7.53 -19.84
C SER A 52 -23.17 8.59 -20.91
N ASN A 53 -24.13 8.33 -21.80
CA ASN A 53 -24.45 9.10 -23.01
C ASN A 53 -23.35 9.07 -24.08
N THR A 54 -22.65 7.94 -24.22
CA THR A 54 -21.72 7.67 -25.33
C THR A 54 -22.02 6.32 -25.99
N ASP A 55 -21.66 6.20 -27.27
CA ASP A 55 -21.79 4.98 -28.06
C ASP A 55 -20.41 4.38 -28.34
N THR A 56 -20.32 3.05 -28.44
CA THR A 56 -19.11 2.34 -28.89
C THR A 56 -19.43 1.19 -29.83
N LEU A 57 -18.47 0.87 -30.71
CA LEU A 57 -18.59 -0.24 -31.66
C LEU A 57 -17.91 -1.51 -31.10
N VAL A 58 -18.60 -2.63 -31.18
CA VAL A 58 -18.14 -3.94 -30.70
C VAL A 58 -18.08 -4.91 -31.87
N GLN A 59 -16.91 -5.49 -32.12
CA GLN A 59 -16.70 -6.50 -33.17
C GLN A 59 -16.85 -7.91 -32.60
N ILE A 60 -17.69 -8.72 -33.25
CA ILE A 60 -17.99 -10.12 -32.90
C ILE A 60 -17.53 -11.02 -34.04
N ALA A 61 -16.82 -12.11 -33.75
CA ALA A 61 -16.30 -13.02 -34.77
C ALA A 61 -16.74 -14.48 -34.55
N GLY A 62 -16.85 -15.24 -35.66
CA GLY A 62 -17.37 -16.60 -35.67
C GLY A 62 -18.90 -16.68 -35.82
N VAL A 63 -19.50 -15.60 -36.36
CA VAL A 63 -20.94 -15.48 -36.66
C VAL A 63 -21.31 -16.44 -37.80
N GLN A 64 -22.43 -17.15 -37.66
CA GLN A 64 -22.90 -18.10 -38.67
C GLN A 64 -24.40 -17.87 -38.95
N GLY A 65 -24.69 -17.30 -40.12
CA GLY A 65 -26.02 -16.81 -40.45
C GLY A 65 -26.34 -15.50 -39.74
N GLU A 66 -27.60 -15.30 -39.37
CA GLU A 66 -28.03 -14.12 -38.61
C GLU A 66 -27.46 -14.11 -37.18
N ILE A 67 -27.41 -12.92 -36.60
CA ILE A 67 -27.07 -12.70 -35.19
C ILE A 67 -28.13 -11.81 -34.54
N SER A 68 -28.57 -12.22 -33.35
CA SER A 68 -29.37 -11.38 -32.46
C SER A 68 -28.51 -10.90 -31.30
N ALA A 69 -28.70 -9.65 -30.89
CA ALA A 69 -28.08 -9.04 -29.72
C ALA A 69 -29.18 -8.41 -28.86
N ARG A 70 -29.11 -8.59 -27.53
CA ARG A 70 -30.00 -7.93 -26.57
C ARG A 70 -29.23 -7.55 -25.32
N SER A 71 -29.57 -6.42 -24.71
CA SER A 71 -29.13 -6.08 -23.35
C SER A 71 -30.10 -6.68 -22.33
N ASP A 72 -29.57 -7.18 -21.22
CA ASP A 72 -30.37 -7.62 -20.07
C ASP A 72 -30.96 -6.44 -19.26
N ASP A 73 -30.44 -5.22 -19.48
CA ASP A 73 -30.96 -3.97 -18.90
C ASP A 73 -30.68 -2.81 -19.89
N THR A 74 -31.72 -2.42 -20.63
CA THR A 74 -31.71 -1.33 -21.63
C THR A 74 -31.80 0.08 -21.02
N GLY A 75 -31.92 0.18 -19.70
CA GLY A 75 -31.79 1.43 -18.94
C GLY A 75 -30.33 1.75 -18.59
N ILE A 76 -29.52 0.74 -18.32
CA ILE A 76 -28.05 0.87 -18.17
C ILE A 76 -27.40 1.06 -19.55
N ALA A 77 -27.53 0.07 -20.44
CA ALA A 77 -26.97 0.14 -21.80
C ALA A 77 -27.84 -0.55 -22.84
N ASP A 78 -27.93 0.02 -24.03
CA ASP A 78 -28.66 -0.53 -25.17
C ASP A 78 -27.72 -1.10 -26.23
N VAL A 79 -28.24 -1.96 -27.12
CA VAL A 79 -27.43 -2.59 -28.17
C VAL A 79 -28.22 -2.78 -29.47
N THR A 80 -27.57 -2.47 -30.59
CA THR A 80 -28.10 -2.71 -31.94
C THR A 80 -27.07 -3.45 -32.79
N VAL A 81 -27.53 -4.34 -33.68
CA VAL A 81 -26.67 -4.93 -34.72
C VAL A 81 -26.54 -3.91 -35.85
N SER A 82 -25.33 -3.42 -36.11
CA SER A 82 -25.08 -2.31 -37.04
C SER A 82 -24.60 -2.79 -38.41
N SER A 83 -23.92 -3.94 -38.47
CA SER A 83 -23.60 -4.63 -39.72
C SER A 83 -23.26 -6.11 -39.47
N VAL A 84 -23.42 -6.93 -40.50
CA VAL A 84 -22.98 -8.34 -40.54
C VAL A 84 -22.30 -8.58 -41.89
N ALA A 85 -21.07 -9.09 -41.89
CA ALA A 85 -20.28 -9.37 -43.09
C ALA A 85 -19.21 -10.43 -42.79
N ASP A 86 -18.89 -11.29 -43.75
CA ASP A 86 -17.72 -12.19 -43.76
C ASP A 86 -17.48 -13.01 -42.46
N GLY A 87 -18.55 -13.48 -41.81
CA GLY A 87 -18.48 -14.27 -40.57
C GLY A 87 -18.23 -13.43 -39.30
N ALA A 88 -18.39 -12.12 -39.38
CA ALA A 88 -18.30 -11.17 -38.29
C ALA A 88 -19.54 -10.24 -38.24
N ALA A 89 -19.72 -9.56 -37.11
CA ALA A 89 -20.76 -8.56 -36.92
C ALA A 89 -20.26 -7.37 -36.11
N THR A 90 -20.67 -6.16 -36.50
CA THR A 90 -20.51 -4.94 -35.70
C THR A 90 -21.78 -4.68 -34.92
N LEU A 91 -21.65 -4.47 -33.62
CA LEU A 91 -22.73 -3.97 -32.75
C LEU A 91 -22.42 -2.54 -32.33
N THR A 92 -23.42 -1.66 -32.28
CA THR A 92 -23.33 -0.40 -31.54
C THR A 92 -23.92 -0.62 -30.15
N VAL A 93 -23.13 -0.36 -29.12
CA VAL A 93 -23.55 -0.37 -27.72
C VAL A 93 -23.62 1.07 -27.22
N GLN A 94 -24.78 1.48 -26.72
CA GLN A 94 -25.05 2.81 -26.20
C GLN A 94 -25.13 2.78 -24.67
N GLY A 95 -24.28 3.56 -23.99
CA GLY A 95 -24.36 3.72 -22.54
C GLY A 95 -25.36 4.80 -22.16
N LYS A 96 -26.34 4.50 -21.31
CA LYS A 96 -27.40 5.45 -20.90
C LYS A 96 -27.24 5.89 -19.44
N ALA A 97 -27.25 4.95 -18.50
CA ALA A 97 -27.13 5.20 -17.06
C ALA A 97 -25.95 4.44 -16.45
N GLU A 98 -25.39 4.95 -15.36
CA GLU A 98 -24.29 4.29 -14.65
C GLU A 98 -24.70 2.92 -14.08
N GLY A 99 -23.87 1.90 -14.34
CA GLY A 99 -24.11 0.53 -13.90
C GLY A 99 -23.38 -0.50 -14.77
N SER A 100 -23.65 -1.78 -14.52
CA SER A 100 -23.21 -2.89 -15.37
C SER A 100 -24.40 -3.73 -15.80
N THR A 101 -24.47 -4.04 -17.09
CA THR A 101 -25.45 -4.98 -17.67
C THR A 101 -24.70 -6.05 -18.49
N SER A 102 -25.44 -7.00 -19.07
CA SER A 102 -24.90 -8.02 -19.98
C SER A 102 -25.58 -7.92 -21.34
N VAL A 103 -24.80 -7.88 -22.40
CA VAL A 103 -25.29 -8.10 -23.76
C VAL A 103 -25.22 -9.60 -24.06
N ARG A 104 -26.36 -10.22 -24.37
CA ARG A 104 -26.44 -11.62 -24.82
C ARG A 104 -26.55 -11.66 -26.34
N LEU A 105 -25.78 -12.54 -26.94
CA LEU A 105 -25.73 -12.80 -28.37
C LEU A 105 -26.18 -14.23 -28.67
N ARG A 106 -26.91 -14.41 -29.77
CA ARG A 106 -27.14 -15.74 -30.37
C ARG A 106 -26.95 -15.69 -31.87
N SER A 107 -26.18 -16.64 -32.41
CA SER A 107 -25.99 -16.84 -33.86
C SER A 107 -26.01 -18.34 -34.17
N GLY A 108 -26.98 -18.76 -34.99
CA GLY A 108 -27.34 -20.17 -35.12
C GLY A 108 -27.65 -20.79 -33.74
N ASP A 109 -27.02 -21.93 -33.45
CA ASP A 109 -27.16 -22.60 -32.14
C ASP A 109 -26.24 -22.07 -31.03
N LYS A 110 -25.34 -21.13 -31.34
CA LYS A 110 -24.32 -20.65 -30.42
C LYS A 110 -24.80 -19.42 -29.66
N ASP A 111 -24.84 -19.53 -28.34
CA ASP A 111 -25.00 -18.41 -27.42
C ASP A 111 -23.63 -17.90 -26.96
N SER A 112 -23.55 -16.60 -26.68
CA SER A 112 -22.48 -15.99 -25.89
C SER A 112 -23.00 -14.73 -25.19
N SER A 113 -22.21 -14.16 -24.28
CA SER A 113 -22.49 -12.85 -23.72
C SER A 113 -21.20 -12.06 -23.49
N PHE A 114 -21.35 -10.75 -23.29
CA PHE A 114 -20.30 -9.89 -22.77
C PHE A 114 -20.88 -8.87 -21.80
N SER A 115 -20.11 -8.51 -20.78
CA SER A 115 -20.51 -7.48 -19.82
C SER A 115 -20.37 -6.09 -20.44
N VAL A 116 -21.29 -5.19 -20.13
CA VAL A 116 -21.23 -3.77 -20.51
C VAL A 116 -21.25 -2.93 -19.24
N THR A 117 -20.14 -2.25 -18.94
CA THR A 117 -20.06 -1.29 -17.81
C THR A 117 -20.14 0.13 -18.33
N VAL A 118 -21.20 0.84 -17.94
CA VAL A 118 -21.40 2.26 -18.19
C VAL A 118 -20.99 3.04 -16.95
N ARG A 119 -20.03 3.95 -17.09
CA ARG A 119 -19.51 4.79 -15.99
C ARG A 119 -20.21 6.14 -15.97
N SER A 120 -20.30 6.78 -14.80
CA SER A 120 -20.69 8.18 -14.69
C SER A 120 -19.77 9.09 -15.53
N SER A 121 -20.37 9.99 -16.31
CA SER A 121 -19.64 11.07 -17.00
C SER A 121 -18.96 12.08 -16.06
N SER A 122 -19.21 12.00 -14.75
CA SER A 122 -18.64 12.90 -13.73
C SER A 122 -17.13 12.74 -13.47
N GLU A 123 -16.49 11.68 -14.00
CA GLU A 123 -15.03 11.54 -13.90
C GLU A 123 -14.25 12.62 -14.66
N GLY A 124 -14.89 13.39 -15.56
CA GLY A 124 -14.31 14.58 -16.20
C GLY A 124 -13.13 14.26 -17.13
N LEU A 125 -12.22 15.23 -17.34
CA LEU A 125 -11.07 15.10 -18.25
C LEU A 125 -10.35 13.76 -18.10
N ARG A 126 -10.34 12.97 -19.18
CA ARG A 126 -9.52 11.75 -19.31
C ARG A 126 -8.46 11.97 -20.38
N VAL A 127 -7.35 11.23 -20.29
CA VAL A 127 -6.30 11.23 -21.31
C VAL A 127 -5.81 9.80 -21.55
N GLN A 128 -5.66 9.41 -22.82
CA GLN A 128 -5.22 8.09 -23.24
C GLN A 128 -4.11 8.17 -24.32
N PRO A 129 -3.05 7.35 -24.27
CA PRO A 129 -2.76 6.38 -23.22
C PRO A 129 -2.40 7.06 -21.89
N SER A 130 -2.68 6.41 -20.76
CA SER A 130 -2.36 6.93 -19.42
C SER A 130 -0.87 6.92 -19.06
N SER A 131 -0.02 6.39 -19.95
CA SER A 131 1.43 6.58 -19.98
C SER A 131 1.93 6.45 -21.42
N LEU A 132 3.05 7.10 -21.77
CA LEU A 132 3.55 7.10 -23.15
C LEU A 132 5.05 6.76 -23.19
N ALA A 133 5.40 5.69 -23.91
CA ALA A 133 6.79 5.31 -24.17
C ALA A 133 7.19 5.70 -25.61
N LEU A 134 8.29 6.43 -25.75
CA LEU A 134 8.79 6.95 -27.03
C LEU A 134 10.28 6.64 -27.18
N ALA A 135 10.77 6.54 -28.42
CA ALA A 135 12.20 6.54 -28.70
C ALA A 135 12.70 8.00 -28.85
N VAL A 136 13.97 8.27 -28.54
CA VAL A 136 14.58 9.59 -28.83
C VAL A 136 14.34 9.97 -30.29
N GLY A 137 13.78 11.16 -30.52
CA GLY A 137 13.44 11.70 -31.84
C GLY A 137 12.04 11.34 -32.34
N SER A 138 11.34 10.35 -31.76
CA SER A 138 9.97 10.01 -32.16
C SER A 138 8.93 10.97 -31.56
N THR A 139 7.73 10.97 -32.13
CA THR A 139 6.58 11.71 -31.61
C THR A 139 5.42 10.74 -31.42
N GLY A 140 4.75 10.82 -30.28
CA GLY A 140 3.50 10.12 -30.01
C GLY A 140 2.37 11.09 -29.72
N SER A 141 1.18 10.56 -29.49
CA SER A 141 -0.02 11.35 -29.18
C SER A 141 -0.67 10.86 -27.89
N LEU A 142 -1.25 11.82 -27.16
CA LEU A 142 -2.24 11.59 -26.13
C LEU A 142 -3.56 12.16 -26.62
N THR A 143 -4.64 11.38 -26.56
CA THR A 143 -5.99 11.82 -26.88
C THR A 143 -6.73 12.10 -25.59
N ALA A 144 -7.21 13.33 -25.43
CA ALA A 144 -8.09 13.70 -24.33
C ALA A 144 -9.57 13.41 -24.68
N SER A 145 -10.33 12.96 -23.69
CA SER A 145 -11.79 12.83 -23.77
C SER A 145 -12.46 13.48 -22.56
N SER A 146 -13.76 13.75 -22.67
CA SER A 146 -14.55 14.48 -21.66
C SER A 146 -13.98 15.87 -21.32
N VAL A 147 -13.43 16.55 -22.33
CA VAL A 147 -12.76 17.86 -22.23
C VAL A 147 -13.77 18.98 -21.97
N SER A 148 -13.58 19.71 -20.87
CA SER A 148 -14.33 20.92 -20.52
C SER A 148 -13.61 22.18 -21.00
N GLY A 149 -14.10 22.79 -22.08
CA GLY A 149 -13.52 24.01 -22.65
C GLY A 149 -12.21 23.77 -23.42
N THR A 150 -11.27 24.71 -23.33
CA THR A 150 -10.01 24.64 -24.10
C THR A 150 -8.99 23.71 -23.44
N LEU A 151 -8.46 22.76 -24.21
CA LEU A 151 -7.38 21.87 -23.78
C LEU A 151 -6.02 22.59 -23.83
N SER A 152 -5.16 22.30 -22.87
CA SER A 152 -3.79 22.78 -22.75
C SER A 152 -2.86 21.67 -22.27
N ALA A 153 -1.56 21.77 -22.53
CA ALA A 153 -0.59 20.79 -22.03
C ALA A 153 0.78 21.43 -21.75
N SER A 154 1.50 20.87 -20.76
CA SER A 154 2.88 21.22 -20.42
C SER A 154 3.69 19.94 -20.12
N SER A 155 5.02 20.04 -20.20
CA SER A 155 5.95 18.98 -19.83
C SER A 155 6.81 19.43 -18.65
N SER A 156 6.94 18.59 -17.62
CA SER A 156 7.82 18.86 -16.48
C SER A 156 9.32 18.83 -16.83
N ASN A 157 9.68 18.28 -18.00
CA ASN A 157 11.05 18.28 -18.50
C ASN A 157 11.07 18.44 -20.02
N THR A 158 11.10 19.70 -20.47
CA THR A 158 11.18 20.08 -21.89
C THR A 158 12.50 19.69 -22.57
N GLY A 159 13.53 19.30 -21.82
CA GLY A 159 14.76 18.71 -22.37
C GLY A 159 14.60 17.23 -22.75
N VAL A 160 13.68 16.50 -22.10
CA VAL A 160 13.37 15.10 -22.40
C VAL A 160 12.22 14.99 -23.40
N ALA A 161 11.11 15.70 -23.17
CA ALA A 161 9.96 15.69 -24.06
C ALA A 161 9.28 17.06 -24.13
N THR A 162 8.92 17.51 -25.34
CA THR A 162 8.13 18.72 -25.59
C THR A 162 6.71 18.34 -26.02
N VAL A 163 5.76 19.27 -25.86
CA VAL A 163 4.33 19.03 -26.14
C VAL A 163 3.72 20.14 -26.97
N SER A 164 2.72 19.79 -27.77
CA SER A 164 1.84 20.72 -28.49
C SER A 164 0.41 20.18 -28.50
N VAL A 165 -0.58 21.06 -28.61
CA VAL A 165 -2.02 20.70 -28.56
C VAL A 165 -2.69 21.06 -29.87
N ASN A 166 -3.48 20.14 -30.43
CA ASN A 166 -4.31 20.35 -31.61
C ASN A 166 -5.67 19.68 -31.38
N GLY A 167 -6.72 20.47 -31.15
CA GLY A 167 -8.02 19.98 -30.70
C GLY A 167 -7.88 19.16 -29.41
N ASN A 168 -8.41 17.93 -29.43
CA ASN A 168 -8.33 16.99 -28.31
C ASN A 168 -7.02 16.18 -28.26
N VAL A 169 -6.06 16.41 -29.17
CA VAL A 169 -4.82 15.64 -29.25
C VAL A 169 -3.63 16.46 -28.75
N VAL A 170 -2.91 15.91 -27.78
CA VAL A 170 -1.62 16.43 -27.30
C VAL A 170 -0.51 15.60 -27.98
N ALA A 171 0.21 16.20 -28.92
CA ALA A 171 1.37 15.58 -29.53
C ALA A 171 2.59 15.76 -28.61
N VAL A 172 3.28 14.66 -28.33
CA VAL A 172 4.44 14.60 -27.42
C VAL A 172 5.68 14.19 -28.22
N ARG A 173 6.65 15.09 -28.34
CA ARG A 173 7.91 14.87 -29.08
C ARG A 173 9.05 14.55 -28.13
N ALA A 174 9.65 13.37 -28.29
CA ALA A 174 10.81 12.94 -27.54
C ALA A 174 12.11 13.57 -28.06
N LEU A 175 12.90 14.17 -27.17
CA LEU A 175 14.13 14.91 -27.49
C LEU A 175 15.40 14.26 -26.92
N ALA A 176 15.35 13.73 -25.70
CA ALA A 176 16.48 13.07 -25.05
C ALA A 176 16.01 11.92 -24.14
N ALA A 177 16.87 10.92 -23.92
CA ALA A 177 16.53 9.76 -23.09
C ALA A 177 16.34 10.16 -21.61
N GLY A 178 15.27 9.69 -20.98
CA GLY A 178 14.88 10.06 -19.63
C GLY A 178 13.37 9.96 -19.41
N SER A 179 12.87 10.63 -18.37
CA SER A 179 11.44 10.74 -18.07
C SER A 179 10.97 12.20 -17.98
N ALA A 180 9.72 12.41 -18.34
CA ALA A 180 8.98 13.67 -18.20
C ALA A 180 7.55 13.36 -17.76
N LEU A 181 6.90 14.31 -17.10
CA LEU A 181 5.47 14.24 -16.78
C LEU A 181 4.74 15.23 -17.68
N VAL A 182 3.84 14.74 -18.52
CA VAL A 182 3.01 15.60 -19.38
C VAL A 182 1.70 15.88 -18.66
N THR A 183 1.56 17.10 -18.16
CA THR A 183 0.34 17.60 -17.54
C THR A 183 -0.58 18.10 -18.64
N VAL A 184 -1.74 17.49 -18.78
CA VAL A 184 -2.80 17.87 -19.73
C VAL A 184 -3.97 18.43 -18.94
N LYS A 185 -4.43 19.64 -19.27
CA LYS A 185 -5.37 20.42 -18.46
C LYS A 185 -6.47 21.05 -19.31
N ASP A 186 -7.69 21.03 -18.77
CA ASP A 186 -8.85 21.75 -19.31
C ASP A 186 -9.34 22.83 -18.31
N ARG A 187 -10.56 23.35 -18.48
CA ARG A 187 -11.15 24.36 -17.58
C ARG A 187 -11.38 23.86 -16.14
N SER A 188 -11.52 22.55 -15.96
CA SER A 188 -12.09 21.89 -14.79
C SER A 188 -11.14 20.94 -14.06
N LYS A 189 -10.27 20.23 -14.79
CA LYS A 189 -9.38 19.18 -14.27
C LYS A 189 -8.03 19.21 -14.98
N SER A 190 -7.08 18.51 -14.38
CA SER A 190 -5.73 18.31 -14.88
C SER A 190 -5.37 16.84 -14.71
N VAL A 191 -4.75 16.24 -15.72
CA VAL A 191 -4.36 14.83 -15.77
C VAL A 191 -2.87 14.76 -16.06
N ASN A 192 -2.12 14.00 -15.27
CA ASN A 192 -0.69 13.83 -15.43
C ASN A 192 -0.40 12.50 -16.11
N VAL A 193 0.26 12.55 -17.28
CA VAL A 193 0.65 11.37 -18.06
C VAL A 193 2.17 11.20 -18.01
N PRO A 194 2.72 10.15 -17.37
CA PRO A 194 4.15 9.90 -17.38
C PRO A 194 4.62 9.49 -18.78
N VAL A 195 5.67 10.16 -19.25
CA VAL A 195 6.31 9.94 -20.55
C VAL A 195 7.72 9.43 -20.31
N THR A 196 8.04 8.27 -20.89
CA THR A 196 9.37 7.67 -20.84
C THR A 196 9.99 7.71 -22.23
N VAL A 197 11.14 8.36 -22.36
CA VAL A 197 11.92 8.40 -23.60
C VAL A 197 13.07 7.41 -23.48
N THR A 198 13.03 6.35 -24.28
CA THR A 198 14.10 5.37 -24.39
C THR A 198 15.16 5.85 -25.38
N GLY A 199 16.42 5.82 -24.97
CA GLY A 199 17.54 5.94 -25.90
C GLY A 199 17.62 4.70 -26.79
N SER A 200 17.80 4.88 -28.09
CA SER A 200 18.12 3.75 -28.97
C SER A 200 19.47 3.15 -28.54
N SER A 201 19.52 1.84 -28.33
CA SER A 201 20.67 1.15 -27.75
C SER A 201 21.79 0.92 -28.77
N GLY A 202 22.33 2.00 -29.34
CA GLY A 202 23.63 1.98 -30.01
C GLY A 202 24.75 1.79 -28.98
N GLY A 203 25.70 0.91 -29.27
CA GLY A 203 26.83 0.62 -28.37
C GLY A 203 27.80 1.80 -28.26
N GLY A 204 27.52 2.74 -27.34
CA GLY A 204 28.35 3.92 -27.07
C GLY A 204 28.47 4.16 -25.58
N GLY A 205 29.46 3.53 -24.94
CA GLY A 205 29.60 3.53 -23.48
C GLY A 205 30.14 4.84 -22.91
N THR A 206 29.27 5.81 -22.60
CA THR A 206 29.59 6.81 -21.56
C THR A 206 29.39 6.18 -20.19
N THR A 207 30.49 5.80 -19.54
CA THR A 207 30.48 5.31 -18.16
C THR A 207 30.03 6.44 -17.22
N ALA A 208 28.74 6.45 -16.88
CA ALA A 208 28.12 7.41 -15.97
C ALA A 208 28.56 7.18 -14.50
N SER A 209 29.83 7.46 -14.24
CA SER A 209 30.44 7.50 -12.91
C SER A 209 29.67 8.48 -12.04
N GLY A 210 29.11 7.99 -10.92
CA GLY A 210 28.36 8.82 -9.98
C GLY A 210 26.85 8.92 -10.22
N ARG A 211 26.24 8.11 -11.10
CA ARG A 211 24.77 7.91 -11.03
C ARG A 211 24.40 7.26 -9.70
N HIS A 212 23.43 7.85 -9.00
CA HIS A 212 22.86 7.31 -7.76
C HIS A 212 21.36 7.13 -7.90
N SER A 213 20.81 6.24 -7.07
CA SER A 213 19.37 5.98 -6.97
C SER A 213 18.96 6.10 -5.50
N LEU A 214 18.02 6.99 -5.21
CA LEU A 214 17.53 7.25 -3.86
C LEU A 214 16.13 6.64 -3.70
N ILE A 215 15.96 5.87 -2.64
CA ILE A 215 14.72 5.15 -2.32
C ILE A 215 14.31 5.56 -0.91
N ALA A 216 13.07 6.02 -0.72
CA ALA A 216 12.54 6.45 0.57
C ALA A 216 11.10 5.96 0.80
N TRP A 217 10.74 5.63 2.04
CA TRP A 217 9.46 5.01 2.40
C TRP A 217 9.07 5.32 3.85
N ASN A 218 7.83 4.95 4.22
CA ASN A 218 7.35 4.95 5.60
C ASN A 218 7.22 3.50 6.13
N ASP A 219 7.37 3.29 7.43
CA ASP A 219 7.58 1.96 8.05
C ASP A 219 6.33 1.09 8.29
N LEU A 220 5.13 1.63 8.09
CA LEU A 220 3.86 0.95 8.37
C LEU A 220 2.84 0.98 7.21
N GLY A 221 3.03 1.88 6.25
CA GLY A 221 2.03 2.21 5.23
C GLY A 221 0.98 3.22 5.71
N MET A 222 0.73 3.34 7.01
CA MET A 222 -0.15 4.35 7.62
C MET A 222 0.20 4.52 9.10
N HIS A 223 0.35 5.77 9.56
CA HIS A 223 0.33 6.12 10.99
C HIS A 223 -1.05 6.65 11.38
N CYS A 224 -1.40 6.53 12.66
CA CYS A 224 -2.70 6.95 13.18
C CYS A 224 -2.51 8.07 14.21
N VAL A 225 -3.44 9.04 14.26
CA VAL A 225 -3.40 10.19 15.18
C VAL A 225 -4.79 10.36 15.83
N ASP A 226 -4.86 10.82 17.08
CA ASP A 226 -6.11 10.85 17.87
C ASP A 226 -7.16 11.89 17.41
N GLY A 227 -6.97 12.55 16.27
CA GLY A 227 -7.78 13.67 15.78
C GLY A 227 -7.15 15.04 16.06
N LYS A 228 -7.98 16.04 16.35
CA LYS A 228 -7.53 17.40 16.66
C LYS A 228 -7.42 17.69 18.15
N ASP A 229 -8.06 16.87 18.98
CA ASP A 229 -8.10 17.04 20.43
C ASP A 229 -7.29 16.00 21.22
N TYR A 230 -6.46 16.51 22.12
CA TYR A 230 -5.66 15.81 23.12
C TYR A 230 -6.05 16.22 24.57
N SER A 231 -7.11 17.02 24.76
CA SER A 231 -7.53 17.53 26.08
C SER A 231 -8.29 16.52 26.95
N VAL A 232 -8.76 15.40 26.36
CA VAL A 232 -9.48 14.35 27.10
C VAL A 232 -8.59 13.14 27.37
N PHE A 233 -8.06 12.52 26.33
CA PHE A 233 -7.11 11.41 26.43
C PHE A 233 -6.23 11.35 25.17
N SER A 234 -5.24 10.47 25.20
CA SER A 234 -4.48 10.09 24.01
C SER A 234 -4.20 8.59 23.94
N ILE A 235 -4.25 8.05 22.72
CA ILE A 235 -3.78 6.72 22.35
C ILE A 235 -2.50 6.86 21.50
N LEU A 236 -2.48 7.77 20.52
CA LEU A 236 -1.35 8.00 19.60
C LEU A 236 -1.08 9.50 19.32
N PRO A 237 0.18 9.95 19.37
CA PRO A 237 0.56 11.32 19.01
C PRO A 237 0.58 11.50 17.48
N PRO A 238 0.65 12.74 16.96
CA PRO A 238 1.02 12.98 15.56
C PRO A 238 2.41 12.39 15.32
N PHE A 239 2.52 11.43 14.39
CA PHE A 239 3.73 10.62 14.23
C PHE A 239 3.85 10.06 12.80
N ASN A 240 5.08 9.89 12.33
CA ASN A 240 5.44 9.11 11.15
C ASN A 240 6.95 8.84 11.16
N ASN A 241 7.38 7.81 10.44
CA ASN A 241 8.80 7.49 10.28
C ASN A 241 9.14 7.51 8.80
N LEU A 242 10.14 8.30 8.44
CA LEU A 242 10.67 8.38 7.08
C LEU A 242 12.02 7.68 7.02
N HIS A 243 12.12 6.59 6.26
CA HIS A 243 13.38 5.87 6.02
C HIS A 243 13.86 6.12 4.59
N ALA A 244 15.17 6.09 4.37
CA ALA A 244 15.77 6.20 3.05
C ALA A 244 17.10 5.44 2.91
N GLN A 245 17.36 4.90 1.71
CA GLN A 245 18.63 4.32 1.31
C GLN A 245 19.07 4.89 -0.06
N LEU A 246 20.35 5.29 -0.15
CA LEU A 246 20.98 5.75 -1.38
C LEU A 246 21.84 4.61 -1.95
N VAL A 247 21.70 4.28 -3.23
CA VAL A 247 22.52 3.29 -3.94
C VAL A 247 23.44 4.00 -4.94
N ASN A 248 24.72 3.67 -4.94
CA ASN A 248 25.65 4.07 -5.99
C ASN A 248 25.56 3.08 -7.16
N ALA A 249 25.05 3.52 -8.31
CA ALA A 249 24.74 2.61 -9.42
C ALA A 249 25.98 2.03 -10.10
N SER A 250 27.14 2.67 -10.00
CA SER A 250 28.41 2.16 -10.52
C SER A 250 28.94 0.96 -9.73
N THR A 251 28.55 0.81 -8.46
CA THR A 251 28.99 -0.28 -7.57
C THR A 251 27.88 -1.23 -7.13
N GLY A 252 26.61 -0.83 -7.27
CA GLY A 252 25.44 -1.57 -6.78
C GLY A 252 25.34 -1.62 -5.24
N LYS A 253 26.05 -0.75 -4.52
CA LYS A 253 26.13 -0.75 -3.05
C LYS A 253 25.37 0.43 -2.44
N VAL A 254 24.81 0.20 -1.24
CA VAL A 254 24.25 1.27 -0.40
C VAL A 254 25.36 2.20 0.07
N VAL A 255 25.09 3.51 0.05
CA VAL A 255 25.99 4.59 0.47
C VAL A 255 25.51 5.13 1.81
N THR A 256 26.36 5.10 2.83
CA THR A 256 26.07 5.57 4.21
C THR A 256 27.02 6.64 4.71
N SER A 257 28.05 7.01 3.94
CA SER A 257 29.08 7.99 4.31
C SER A 257 29.39 8.95 3.15
N GLY A 258 29.98 10.11 3.45
CA GLY A 258 30.28 11.15 2.46
C GLY A 258 29.06 11.88 1.90
N VAL A 259 27.86 11.60 2.42
CA VAL A 259 26.58 12.15 1.97
C VAL A 259 25.74 12.68 3.13
N THR A 260 24.85 13.63 2.83
CA THR A 260 23.80 14.10 3.74
C THR A 260 22.45 13.94 3.06
N LEU A 261 21.49 13.32 3.74
CA LEU A 261 20.11 13.19 3.25
C LEU A 261 19.20 14.18 3.99
N THR A 262 18.24 14.74 3.25
CA THR A 262 17.29 15.74 3.75
C THR A 262 15.88 15.48 3.22
N TYR A 263 14.86 15.84 4.00
CA TYR A 263 13.45 15.86 3.59
C TYR A 263 12.89 17.28 3.60
N GLU A 264 12.01 17.58 2.65
CA GLU A 264 11.23 18.82 2.60
C GLU A 264 9.81 18.53 2.09
N ALA A 265 8.86 19.39 2.46
CA ALA A 265 7.49 19.30 1.97
C ALA A 265 7.47 19.56 0.45
N VAL A 266 6.63 18.81 -0.27
CA VAL A 266 6.38 19.03 -1.70
C VAL A 266 4.90 18.82 -1.98
N ALA A 267 4.34 19.59 -2.91
CA ALA A 267 2.97 19.37 -3.35
C ALA A 267 2.85 18.02 -4.07
N ASP A 268 1.73 17.34 -3.84
CA ASP A 268 1.38 16.11 -4.55
C ASP A 268 0.81 16.42 -5.96
N PRO A 269 0.50 15.41 -6.80
CA PRO A 269 -0.02 15.63 -8.16
C PRO A 269 -1.32 16.44 -8.25
N SER A 270 -2.08 16.56 -7.14
CA SER A 270 -3.29 17.40 -7.05
C SER A 270 -3.00 18.85 -6.66
N GLY A 271 -1.78 19.14 -6.19
CA GLY A 271 -1.38 20.45 -5.67
C GLY A 271 -1.48 20.57 -4.13
N SER A 272 -1.95 19.54 -3.43
CA SER A 272 -2.04 19.54 -1.96
C SER A 272 -0.65 19.45 -1.32
N ILE A 273 -0.38 20.30 -0.33
CA ILE A 273 0.91 20.38 0.37
C ILE A 273 0.71 20.59 1.88
N ASN A 274 1.60 20.00 2.69
CA ASN A 274 1.55 20.07 4.15
C ASN A 274 2.91 20.50 4.72
N THR A 275 3.04 21.77 5.11
CA THR A 275 4.29 22.40 5.58
C THR A 275 4.31 22.67 7.09
N SER A 276 3.19 22.49 7.78
CA SER A 276 3.00 22.68 9.22
C SER A 276 1.90 21.75 9.74
N SER A 277 2.03 21.26 10.96
CA SER A 277 0.98 20.53 11.69
C SER A 277 0.55 21.26 12.98
N ASP A 278 1.34 22.23 13.44
CA ASP A 278 0.89 23.22 14.42
C ASP A 278 -0.32 24.01 13.90
N GLY A 279 -1.19 24.42 14.82
CA GLY A 279 -2.51 25.00 14.54
C GLY A 279 -3.55 24.01 13.97
N LYS A 280 -3.15 22.84 13.45
CA LYS A 280 -4.07 21.82 12.90
C LYS A 280 -4.60 20.83 13.95
N THR A 281 -3.95 20.77 15.12
CA THR A 281 -4.30 19.96 16.30
C THR A 281 -3.81 20.65 17.59
N ASN A 282 -4.43 20.40 18.74
CA ASN A 282 -4.00 20.97 20.04
C ASN A 282 -2.91 20.14 20.77
N PHE A 283 -2.29 19.16 20.08
CA PHE A 283 -1.25 18.28 20.61
C PHE A 283 -0.16 18.99 21.43
N TRP A 284 0.42 20.08 20.92
CA TRP A 284 1.50 20.81 21.61
C TRP A 284 1.08 21.50 22.91
N THR A 285 -0.22 21.69 23.15
CA THR A 285 -0.76 22.13 24.46
C THR A 285 -0.69 21.01 25.50
N TRP A 286 -0.95 19.77 25.10
CA TRP A 286 -1.18 18.63 26.00
C TRP A 286 -0.03 17.61 26.04
N VAL A 287 0.93 17.70 25.12
CA VAL A 287 2.09 16.81 25.03
C VAL A 287 2.87 16.67 26.35
N LYS A 288 2.92 17.75 27.15
CA LYS A 288 3.62 17.76 28.45
C LYS A 288 2.91 16.93 29.52
N SER A 289 1.58 16.99 29.60
CA SER A 289 0.80 16.16 30.55
C SER A 289 0.69 14.71 30.10
N LEU A 290 0.60 14.47 28.79
CA LEU A 290 0.43 13.13 28.22
C LEU A 290 1.73 12.32 28.16
N TYR A 291 2.81 12.93 27.66
CA TYR A 291 4.08 12.24 27.36
C TYR A 291 5.27 12.71 28.21
N GLY A 292 5.07 13.70 29.10
CA GLY A 292 6.16 14.28 29.90
C GLY A 292 7.17 15.13 29.13
N ALA A 293 6.95 15.31 27.82
CA ALA A 293 7.85 16.03 26.91
C ALA A 293 7.27 17.39 26.50
N ALA A 294 8.13 18.36 26.20
CA ALA A 294 7.74 19.69 25.73
C ALA A 294 8.50 20.06 24.43
N PRO A 295 8.26 19.36 23.31
CA PRO A 295 8.80 19.76 22.01
C PRO A 295 8.19 21.10 21.57
N ALA A 296 8.93 21.85 20.76
CA ALA A 296 8.43 23.07 20.13
C ALA A 296 7.32 22.77 19.11
N ALA A 297 6.54 23.79 18.74
CA ALA A 297 5.59 23.72 17.62
C ALA A 297 6.25 23.14 16.36
N ASN A 298 5.52 22.29 15.64
CA ASN A 298 6.03 21.51 14.50
C ASN A 298 7.22 20.57 14.79
N VAL A 299 7.52 20.26 16.07
CA VAL A 299 8.55 19.27 16.47
C VAL A 299 7.89 18.12 17.23
N GLY A 300 8.31 16.90 16.93
CA GLY A 300 7.77 15.66 17.50
C GLY A 300 8.47 15.22 18.78
N LEU A 301 7.96 14.15 19.39
CA LEU A 301 8.51 13.55 20.63
C LEU A 301 9.98 13.10 20.50
N THR A 302 10.47 12.96 19.28
CA THR A 302 11.82 12.50 18.91
C THR A 302 12.78 13.63 18.54
N GLY A 303 12.30 14.89 18.47
CA GLY A 303 13.06 16.03 17.98
C GLY A 303 13.03 16.23 16.46
N ASN A 304 12.44 15.31 15.68
CA ASN A 304 12.23 15.53 14.24
C ASN A 304 11.05 16.49 14.00
N ALA A 305 11.12 17.26 12.91
CA ALA A 305 10.15 18.30 12.59
C ALA A 305 9.12 17.85 11.56
N THR A 306 7.95 18.49 11.53
CA THR A 306 7.05 18.42 10.38
C THR A 306 7.82 18.83 9.10
N PRO A 307 7.59 18.19 7.94
CA PRO A 307 8.19 18.64 6.69
C PRO A 307 7.79 20.08 6.41
N SER A 308 8.71 20.87 5.87
CA SER A 308 8.49 22.28 5.54
C SER A 308 9.20 22.61 4.23
N LEU A 309 9.01 23.83 3.70
CA LEU A 309 9.79 24.32 2.55
C LEU A 309 11.28 24.56 2.85
N THR A 310 11.71 24.35 4.11
CA THR A 310 13.13 24.29 4.50
C THR A 310 13.54 22.84 4.72
N PRO A 311 14.54 22.30 3.99
CA PRO A 311 15.05 20.95 4.19
C PRO A 311 15.47 20.66 5.64
N LYS A 312 15.06 19.49 6.14
CA LYS A 312 15.39 18.94 7.46
C LYS A 312 16.24 17.67 7.29
N PRO A 313 17.22 17.38 8.16
CA PRO A 313 18.13 16.24 7.99
C PRO A 313 17.47 14.90 8.29
N LEU A 314 17.92 13.83 7.62
CA LEU A 314 17.76 12.46 8.09
C LEU A 314 19.08 12.01 8.76
N SER A 315 18.99 11.30 9.88
CA SER A 315 20.12 10.74 10.63
C SER A 315 20.43 9.32 10.18
N LEU A 316 21.70 8.92 10.11
CA LEU A 316 22.07 7.53 9.78
C LEU A 316 21.83 6.60 10.99
N ASP A 317 20.93 5.63 10.86
CA ASP A 317 20.96 4.44 11.72
C ASP A 317 21.96 3.43 11.15
N ALA A 318 23.13 3.37 11.77
CA ALA A 318 24.20 2.44 11.43
C ALA A 318 23.85 0.97 11.75
N THR A 319 22.81 0.70 12.56
CA THR A 319 22.34 -0.64 12.91
C THR A 319 21.56 -1.27 11.75
N ASN A 320 20.57 -0.52 11.24
CA ASN A 320 19.72 -0.97 10.14
C ASN A 320 20.27 -0.61 8.75
N GLY A 321 21.19 0.35 8.65
CA GLY A 321 21.86 0.73 7.40
C GLY A 321 21.01 1.66 6.52
N TRP A 322 20.22 2.54 7.15
CA TRP A 322 19.38 3.53 6.49
C TRP A 322 19.59 4.93 7.08
N PHE A 323 19.12 5.95 6.36
CA PHE A 323 18.90 7.27 6.92
C PHE A 323 17.44 7.38 7.37
N GLU A 324 17.18 7.96 8.54
CA GLU A 324 15.85 8.09 9.11
C GLU A 324 15.54 9.50 9.62
N ALA A 325 14.27 9.88 9.50
CA ALA A 325 13.63 10.91 10.30
C ALA A 325 12.40 10.30 10.96
N SER A 326 12.60 9.82 12.18
CA SER A 326 11.66 9.04 12.97
C SER A 326 10.84 9.94 13.91
N GLY A 327 9.52 9.70 14.04
CA GLY A 327 8.61 10.49 14.88
C GLY A 327 8.29 11.90 14.37
N ILE A 328 8.18 12.08 13.05
CA ILE A 328 7.72 13.31 12.39
C ILE A 328 6.26 13.60 12.78
N PRO A 329 5.92 14.76 13.39
CA PRO A 329 4.55 15.11 13.72
C PRO A 329 3.82 15.66 12.49
N ILE A 330 3.35 14.76 11.64
CA ILE A 330 2.50 15.08 10.48
C ILE A 330 1.02 14.87 10.84
N THR A 331 0.12 15.65 10.24
CA THR A 331 -1.35 15.53 10.42
C THR A 331 -2.07 15.30 9.09
N PRO A 332 -3.27 14.67 9.07
CA PRO A 332 -4.04 14.37 7.86
C PRO A 332 -4.75 15.59 7.24
N TYR A 333 -4.15 16.77 7.41
CA TYR A 333 -4.70 18.08 7.03
C TYR A 333 -3.61 18.88 6.33
N ASP A 334 -3.88 19.27 5.07
CA ASP A 334 -2.97 20.09 4.27
C ASP A 334 -2.99 21.57 4.71
N ASP A 335 -2.23 22.43 4.04
CA ASP A 335 -2.09 23.84 4.44
C ASP A 335 -3.31 24.70 4.10
N ALA A 336 -4.23 24.21 3.28
CA ALA A 336 -5.58 24.78 3.11
C ALA A 336 -6.58 24.23 4.15
N GLY A 337 -6.15 23.30 5.01
CA GLY A 337 -6.99 22.60 5.98
C GLY A 337 -7.83 21.47 5.35
N ALA A 338 -7.62 21.14 4.07
CA ALA A 338 -8.29 20.04 3.40
C ALA A 338 -7.69 18.68 3.83
N LYS A 339 -8.45 17.60 3.62
CA LYS A 339 -7.99 16.25 3.97
C LYS A 339 -6.97 15.73 2.96
N ASN A 340 -5.73 15.52 3.42
CA ASN A 340 -4.74 14.73 2.69
C ASN A 340 -4.14 13.68 3.64
N TYR A 341 -4.46 12.41 3.38
CA TYR A 341 -4.00 11.27 4.16
C TYR A 341 -2.67 10.67 3.64
N TYR A 342 -2.17 11.18 2.52
CA TYR A 342 -0.95 10.73 1.86
C TYR A 342 -0.04 11.92 1.48
N PRO A 343 0.26 12.85 2.41
CA PRO A 343 1.04 14.04 2.12
C PRO A 343 2.45 13.66 1.64
N THR A 344 2.89 14.28 0.55
CA THR A 344 4.17 13.98 -0.10
C THR A 344 5.35 14.74 0.50
N VAL A 345 6.49 14.08 0.54
CA VAL A 345 7.79 14.65 0.91
C VAL A 345 8.83 14.33 -0.16
N LYS A 346 9.66 15.33 -0.48
CA LYS A 346 10.81 15.15 -1.36
C LYS A 346 12.02 14.85 -0.50
N VAL A 347 12.63 13.69 -0.69
CA VAL A 347 13.90 13.32 -0.06
C VAL A 347 15.03 13.59 -1.05
N SER A 348 16.10 14.26 -0.60
CA SER A 348 17.24 14.65 -1.43
C SER A 348 18.55 14.24 -0.75
N ALA A 349 19.39 13.52 -1.49
CA ALA A 349 20.74 13.16 -1.08
C ALA A 349 21.77 14.10 -1.71
N LYS A 350 22.69 14.64 -0.90
CA LYS A 350 23.76 15.56 -1.31
C LYS A 350 25.13 14.99 -0.94
N ASP A 351 26.15 15.26 -1.74
CA ASP A 351 27.54 15.00 -1.36
C ASP A 351 28.10 16.10 -0.43
N ALA A 352 29.34 15.93 0.02
CA ALA A 352 30.03 16.89 0.91
C ALA A 352 30.24 18.31 0.33
N THR A 353 30.02 18.52 -0.98
CA THR A 353 30.02 19.85 -1.61
C THR A 353 28.63 20.51 -1.62
N GLY A 354 27.60 19.79 -1.18
CA GLY A 354 26.20 20.20 -1.23
C GLY A 354 25.50 19.89 -2.56
N LYS A 355 26.22 19.35 -3.55
CA LYS A 355 25.66 18.92 -4.84
C LYS A 355 24.69 17.75 -4.63
N VAL A 356 23.50 17.84 -5.22
CA VAL A 356 22.50 16.76 -5.20
C VAL A 356 22.99 15.58 -6.06
N LEU A 357 23.01 14.40 -5.45
CA LEU A 357 23.35 13.13 -6.12
C LEU A 357 22.11 12.43 -6.67
N ALA A 358 21.01 12.48 -5.93
CA ALA A 358 19.70 11.94 -6.30
C ALA A 358 18.60 12.56 -5.42
N SER A 359 17.37 12.57 -5.93
CA SER A 359 16.16 12.95 -5.19
C SER A 359 15.01 12.01 -5.53
N THR A 360 14.08 11.79 -4.59
CA THR A 360 12.86 11.01 -4.77
C THR A 360 11.69 11.69 -4.07
N THR A 361 10.45 11.39 -4.47
CA THR A 361 9.23 11.80 -3.77
C THR A 361 8.53 10.57 -3.22
N THR A 362 8.24 10.60 -1.93
CA THR A 362 7.52 9.54 -1.20
C THR A 362 6.45 10.17 -0.32
N VAL A 363 5.73 9.37 0.47
CA VAL A 363 4.61 9.81 1.32
C VAL A 363 4.93 9.67 2.79
N LEU A 364 4.24 10.47 3.63
CA LEU A 364 4.12 10.26 5.07
C LEU A 364 2.64 9.99 5.43
N PRO A 365 2.09 8.79 5.15
CA PRO A 365 0.68 8.55 5.28
C PRO A 365 0.23 8.59 6.74
N VAL A 366 -0.78 9.40 7.02
CA VAL A 366 -1.31 9.62 8.36
C VAL A 366 -2.83 9.76 8.30
N SER A 367 -3.53 9.25 9.32
CA SER A 367 -4.98 9.34 9.39
C SER A 367 -5.52 9.42 10.81
N ASP A 368 -6.60 10.17 10.97
CA ASP A 368 -7.46 10.30 12.15
C ASP A 368 -8.78 9.54 11.99
N GLU A 369 -8.87 8.65 11.00
CA GLU A 369 -10.04 7.78 10.78
C GLU A 369 -10.12 6.69 11.86
N MET A 370 -10.68 7.07 13.01
CA MET A 370 -11.02 6.19 14.13
C MET A 370 -12.51 6.35 14.47
N THR A 371 -13.33 5.37 14.13
CA THR A 371 -14.80 5.50 14.20
C THR A 371 -15.37 5.18 15.58
N CYS A 372 -14.66 5.48 16.67
CA CYS A 372 -15.12 5.24 18.04
C CYS A 372 -16.47 5.92 18.33
N ALA A 373 -16.73 7.06 17.68
CA ALA A 373 -18.01 7.78 17.67
C ALA A 373 -19.21 6.97 17.12
N ALA A 374 -18.99 5.86 16.39
CA ALA A 374 -20.05 4.98 15.91
C ALA A 374 -20.86 4.36 17.08
N CYS A 375 -20.20 4.09 18.21
CA CYS A 375 -20.85 3.59 19.41
C CYS A 375 -20.80 4.60 20.58
N HIS A 376 -19.68 5.29 20.80
CA HIS A 376 -19.47 6.11 22.00
C HIS A 376 -19.94 7.57 21.90
N ALA A 377 -20.41 8.06 20.75
CA ALA A 377 -21.01 9.39 20.67
C ALA A 377 -22.38 9.41 21.36
N SER A 378 -22.67 10.50 22.07
CA SER A 378 -23.94 10.74 22.76
C SER A 378 -25.13 10.62 21.80
N ARG A 379 -26.20 9.98 22.26
CA ARG A 379 -27.39 9.66 21.45
C ARG A 379 -28.65 10.33 22.02
N PRO A 380 -29.56 10.82 21.15
CA PRO A 380 -30.86 11.31 21.58
C PRO A 380 -31.67 10.18 22.24
N ALA A 381 -32.68 10.55 23.04
CA ALA A 381 -33.58 9.58 23.69
C ALA A 381 -34.40 8.72 22.70
N THR A 382 -34.43 9.11 21.42
CA THR A 382 -35.10 8.41 20.31
C THR A 382 -34.21 7.41 19.56
N GLU A 383 -32.94 7.24 19.93
CA GLU A 383 -32.07 6.20 19.36
C GLU A 383 -32.58 4.80 19.75
N THR A 384 -32.74 3.93 18.75
CA THR A 384 -33.28 2.57 18.89
C THR A 384 -32.27 1.49 18.54
N ASN A 385 -31.11 1.84 17.95
CA ASN A 385 -30.08 0.87 17.60
C ASN A 385 -29.40 0.32 18.88
N ALA A 386 -29.74 -0.93 19.24
CA ALA A 386 -29.26 -1.59 20.45
C ALA A 386 -27.72 -1.65 20.57
N ALA A 387 -27.00 -1.77 19.46
CA ALA A 387 -25.53 -1.80 19.47
C ALA A 387 -24.92 -0.44 19.84
N ARG A 388 -25.53 0.68 19.39
CA ARG A 388 -25.16 2.03 19.84
C ARG A 388 -25.50 2.25 21.31
N LEU A 389 -26.67 1.79 21.75
CA LEU A 389 -27.11 1.90 23.14
C LEU A 389 -26.27 1.05 24.11
N ALA A 390 -25.69 -0.08 23.67
CA ALA A 390 -24.84 -0.94 24.49
C ALA A 390 -23.54 -0.24 24.97
N ALA A 391 -23.11 0.82 24.30
CA ALA A 391 -21.96 1.65 24.70
C ALA A 391 -22.33 2.82 25.63
N LYS A 392 -23.60 2.98 26.00
CA LYS A 392 -24.08 4.06 26.88
C LYS A 392 -23.61 3.81 28.32
N PRO A 393 -22.97 4.80 28.98
CA PRO A 393 -22.69 4.73 30.41
C PRO A 393 -23.98 4.69 31.23
N THR A 394 -23.91 4.03 32.39
CA THR A 394 -24.99 3.85 33.36
C THR A 394 -25.47 5.19 33.92
N ALA A 395 -24.54 6.12 34.17
CA ALA A 395 -24.84 7.51 34.52
C ALA A 395 -25.31 8.37 33.32
N GLY A 396 -25.57 7.74 32.17
CA GLY A 396 -25.98 8.39 30.93
C GLY A 396 -24.82 8.93 30.10
N TRP A 397 -25.19 9.52 28.96
CA TRP A 397 -24.26 10.21 28.06
C TRP A 397 -23.72 11.51 28.66
N VAL A 398 -22.54 11.96 28.21
CA VAL A 398 -21.95 13.25 28.59
C VAL A 398 -22.69 14.41 27.92
N ASN A 399 -23.05 14.26 26.63
CA ASN A 399 -23.65 15.29 25.78
C ASN A 399 -22.81 16.57 25.71
N ASP A 400 -21.52 16.42 25.39
CA ASP A 400 -20.63 17.57 25.19
C ASP A 400 -20.95 18.31 23.88
N SER A 401 -20.82 19.63 23.88
CA SER A 401 -21.10 20.46 22.70
C SER A 401 -20.06 20.33 21.59
N ASN A 402 -18.85 19.85 21.91
CA ASN A 402 -17.84 19.49 20.90
C ASN A 402 -17.91 17.97 20.62
N PRO A 403 -18.38 17.54 19.42
CA PRO A 403 -18.54 16.14 19.08
C PRO A 403 -17.28 15.29 19.20
N GLU A 404 -16.08 15.87 19.02
CA GLU A 404 -14.83 15.12 19.17
C GLU A 404 -14.54 14.80 20.64
N THR A 405 -14.80 15.74 21.54
CA THR A 405 -14.58 15.51 22.98
C THR A 405 -15.71 14.72 23.63
N ASP A 406 -16.92 14.77 23.08
CA ASP A 406 -18.09 14.04 23.57
C ASP A 406 -17.85 12.52 23.64
N TRP A 407 -17.49 11.90 22.51
CA TRP A 407 -17.25 10.44 22.49
C TRP A 407 -16.00 10.07 23.30
N LYS A 408 -14.99 10.94 23.36
CA LYS A 408 -13.81 10.74 24.20
C LYS A 408 -14.18 10.74 25.70
N LYS A 409 -15.01 11.70 26.14
CA LYS A 409 -15.51 11.80 27.52
C LYS A 409 -16.45 10.63 27.88
N ASN A 410 -17.29 10.19 26.95
CA ASN A 410 -18.13 9.00 27.12
C ASN A 410 -17.30 7.71 27.30
N ILE A 411 -16.19 7.55 26.57
CA ILE A 411 -15.25 6.43 26.78
C ILE A 411 -14.64 6.48 28.18
N LEU A 412 -14.18 7.64 28.66
CA LEU A 412 -13.64 7.75 30.02
C LEU A 412 -14.68 7.43 31.09
N ARG A 413 -15.92 7.94 30.94
CA ARG A 413 -17.04 7.62 31.84
C ARG A 413 -17.30 6.11 31.90
N LEU A 414 -17.40 5.46 30.73
CA LEU A 414 -17.62 4.02 30.65
C LEU A 414 -16.43 3.23 31.23
N HIS A 415 -15.20 3.70 31.05
CA HIS A 415 -14.02 3.06 31.61
C HIS A 415 -13.99 3.16 33.15
N ASP A 416 -14.32 4.32 33.72
CA ASP A 416 -14.47 4.52 35.16
C ASP A 416 -15.55 3.59 35.73
N GLU A 417 -16.75 3.58 35.13
CA GLU A 417 -17.86 2.70 35.56
C GLU A 417 -17.50 1.22 35.51
N LYS A 418 -16.95 0.73 34.38
CA LYS A 418 -16.64 -0.70 34.19
C LYS A 418 -15.44 -1.18 35.03
N ASN A 419 -14.70 -0.28 35.69
CA ASN A 419 -13.62 -0.59 36.62
C ASN A 419 -13.90 -0.12 38.06
N ALA A 420 -15.12 0.34 38.38
CA ALA A 420 -15.50 0.69 39.74
C ALA A 420 -15.29 -0.51 40.70
N GLY A 421 -14.61 -0.28 41.83
CA GLY A 421 -14.25 -1.32 42.79
C GLY A 421 -13.05 -2.21 42.39
N ASN A 422 -12.48 -2.07 41.19
CA ASN A 422 -11.27 -2.81 40.80
C ASN A 422 -10.04 -2.24 41.54
N ALA A 423 -9.53 -2.96 42.54
CA ALA A 423 -8.38 -2.49 43.34
C ALA A 423 -7.12 -2.15 42.52
N LYS A 424 -6.88 -2.84 41.40
CA LYS A 424 -5.77 -2.50 40.48
C LYS A 424 -6.00 -1.16 39.78
N TYR A 425 -7.25 -0.85 39.46
CA TYR A 425 -7.61 0.42 38.82
C TYR A 425 -7.44 1.58 39.80
N SER A 426 -7.99 1.48 41.02
CA SER A 426 -7.82 2.50 42.06
C SER A 426 -6.35 2.75 42.40
N ALA A 427 -5.53 1.69 42.49
CA ALA A 427 -4.09 1.81 42.69
C ALA A 427 -3.37 2.50 41.50
N ALA A 428 -3.76 2.18 40.26
CA ALA A 428 -3.22 2.83 39.07
C ALA A 428 -3.62 4.31 38.96
N LEU A 429 -4.88 4.66 39.25
CA LEU A 429 -5.33 6.05 39.31
C LEU A 429 -4.52 6.85 40.34
N ALA A 430 -4.38 6.34 41.57
CA ALA A 430 -3.55 6.97 42.60
C ALA A 430 -2.09 7.13 42.16
N ALA A 431 -1.48 6.09 41.59
CA ALA A 431 -0.10 6.11 41.10
C ALA A 431 0.15 7.01 39.86
N LYS A 432 -0.91 7.57 39.25
CA LYS A 432 -0.84 8.54 38.14
C LYS A 432 -1.38 9.93 38.50
N GLY A 433 -1.82 10.15 39.74
CA GLY A 433 -2.46 11.42 40.16
C GLY A 433 -3.91 11.59 39.67
N LEU A 434 -4.52 10.56 39.10
CA LEU A 434 -5.86 10.57 38.51
C LEU A 434 -6.94 10.13 39.52
N GLY A 435 -6.74 10.45 40.80
CA GLY A 435 -7.49 9.88 41.93
C GLY A 435 -9.00 10.16 41.94
N ALA A 436 -9.48 11.14 41.15
CA ALA A 436 -10.89 11.46 40.98
C ALA A 436 -11.61 10.58 39.92
N GLY A 437 -10.90 9.66 39.26
CA GLY A 437 -11.37 8.97 38.05
C GLY A 437 -10.90 9.68 36.77
N LEU A 438 -10.94 8.97 35.64
CA LEU A 438 -10.41 9.46 34.37
C LEU A 438 -11.22 10.63 33.81
N LEU A 439 -12.56 10.52 33.82
CA LEU A 439 -13.42 11.59 33.31
C LEU A 439 -13.23 12.90 34.11
N ALA A 440 -13.26 12.79 35.45
CA ALA A 440 -13.11 13.95 36.32
C ALA A 440 -11.72 14.59 36.20
N SER A 441 -10.67 13.78 36.06
CA SER A 441 -9.30 14.27 35.83
C SER A 441 -9.19 15.02 34.49
N ALA A 442 -9.75 14.46 33.42
CA ALA A 442 -9.79 15.13 32.11
C ALA A 442 -10.60 16.44 32.14
N GLN A 443 -11.75 16.46 32.81
CA GLN A 443 -12.55 17.68 33.01
C GLN A 443 -11.82 18.74 33.86
N ALA A 444 -10.94 18.32 34.77
CA ALA A 444 -10.05 19.20 35.54
C ALA A 444 -8.75 19.58 34.78
N GLY A 445 -8.66 19.32 33.47
CA GLY A 445 -7.49 19.68 32.65
C GLY A 445 -6.29 18.72 32.80
N THR A 446 -6.52 17.47 33.21
CA THR A 446 -5.49 16.42 33.30
C THR A 446 -5.86 15.24 32.39
N PRO A 447 -5.53 15.30 31.08
CA PRO A 447 -5.84 14.23 30.14
C PRO A 447 -5.02 12.97 30.40
N THR A 448 -5.57 11.82 30.02
CA THR A 448 -4.92 10.51 30.24
C THR A 448 -4.27 9.96 28.98
N LEU A 449 -2.97 9.65 29.00
CA LEU A 449 -2.34 8.78 28.01
C LEU A 449 -2.71 7.32 28.33
N CYS A 450 -3.45 6.62 27.47
CA CYS A 450 -3.88 5.24 27.70
C CYS A 450 -2.69 4.29 27.95
N ALA A 451 -1.58 4.53 27.26
CA ALA A 451 -0.34 3.77 27.43
C ALA A 451 0.30 3.91 28.83
N SER A 452 -0.05 4.94 29.62
CA SER A 452 0.52 5.13 30.97
C SER A 452 0.16 4.01 31.95
N CYS A 453 -1.00 3.36 31.74
CA CYS A 453 -1.50 2.22 32.53
C CYS A 453 -1.49 0.91 31.74
N HIS A 454 -1.83 0.94 30.45
CA HIS A 454 -1.79 -0.24 29.57
C HIS A 454 -0.49 -0.28 28.76
N ALA A 455 0.40 -1.23 29.05
CA ALA A 455 1.69 -1.33 28.37
C ALA A 455 1.55 -1.45 26.83
N SER A 456 2.44 -0.79 26.07
CA SER A 456 2.43 -0.82 24.61
C SER A 456 3.85 -0.89 24.04
N ASN A 457 4.09 -1.80 23.08
CA ASN A 457 5.38 -1.89 22.39
C ASN A 457 5.64 -0.73 21.42
N ALA A 458 4.60 0.05 21.05
CA ALA A 458 4.77 1.31 20.31
C ALA A 458 5.30 2.46 21.18
N LEU A 459 5.21 2.34 22.51
CA LEU A 459 5.79 3.30 23.46
C LEU A 459 6.49 2.52 24.60
N PRO A 460 7.68 1.93 24.35
CA PRO A 460 8.32 1.00 25.27
C PRO A 460 8.60 1.59 26.66
N GLY A 461 8.42 0.76 27.70
CA GLY A 461 8.66 1.15 29.09
C GLY A 461 7.46 1.77 29.81
N THR A 462 6.30 1.89 29.15
CA THR A 462 5.05 2.33 29.79
C THR A 462 4.20 1.18 30.34
N GLY A 463 3.08 1.53 30.97
CA GLY A 463 2.13 0.61 31.60
C GLY A 463 2.31 0.47 33.11
N VAL A 464 1.41 -0.29 33.74
CA VAL A 464 1.43 -0.66 35.16
C VAL A 464 1.40 -2.19 35.26
N ALA A 465 2.23 -2.76 36.13
CA ALA A 465 2.36 -4.21 36.28
C ALA A 465 1.04 -4.88 36.67
N GLY A 466 0.68 -5.97 35.99
CA GLY A 466 -0.56 -6.71 36.25
C GLY A 466 -1.83 -6.09 35.66
N ILE A 467 -1.73 -5.01 34.88
CA ILE A 467 -2.75 -4.53 33.93
C ILE A 467 -2.40 -5.10 32.54
N SER A 468 -3.41 -5.40 31.71
CA SER A 468 -3.23 -5.93 30.36
C SER A 468 -2.60 -4.90 29.42
N ALA A 469 -1.78 -5.37 28.47
CA ALA A 469 -1.24 -4.54 27.39
C ALA A 469 -2.36 -3.91 26.55
N LEU A 470 -2.14 -2.72 26.01
CA LEU A 470 -3.17 -1.91 25.34
C LEU A 470 -3.81 -2.63 24.15
N THR A 471 -3.01 -3.38 23.38
CA THR A 471 -3.49 -4.23 22.29
C THR A 471 -4.41 -5.35 22.78
N SER A 472 -4.08 -6.02 23.89
CA SER A 472 -4.95 -7.05 24.46
C SER A 472 -6.23 -6.44 25.05
N ALA A 473 -6.10 -5.35 25.80
CA ALA A 473 -7.22 -4.66 26.43
C ALA A 473 -8.26 -4.16 25.42
N LEU A 474 -7.84 -3.54 24.32
CA LEU A 474 -8.74 -3.02 23.29
C LEU A 474 -9.42 -4.15 22.51
N HIS A 475 -8.67 -5.02 21.82
CA HIS A 475 -9.28 -5.99 20.90
C HIS A 475 -10.10 -7.05 21.64
N ALA A 476 -9.67 -7.54 22.81
CA ALA A 476 -10.42 -8.55 23.56
C ALA A 476 -11.75 -8.03 24.14
N LYS A 477 -11.89 -6.70 24.36
CA LYS A 477 -13.17 -6.08 24.72
C LYS A 477 -14.03 -5.78 23.50
N HIS A 478 -13.45 -5.19 22.45
CA HIS A 478 -14.22 -4.77 21.28
C HIS A 478 -14.64 -5.94 20.38
N GLY A 479 -13.96 -7.09 20.40
CA GLY A 479 -14.40 -8.29 19.67
C GLY A 479 -15.82 -8.76 20.05
N GLN A 480 -16.25 -8.52 21.30
CA GLN A 480 -17.61 -8.81 21.77
C GLN A 480 -18.61 -7.68 21.49
N ALA A 481 -18.16 -6.50 21.06
CA ALA A 481 -19.05 -5.41 20.67
C ALA A 481 -19.73 -5.73 19.33
N VAL A 482 -20.97 -5.27 19.18
CA VAL A 482 -21.76 -5.41 17.96
C VAL A 482 -21.53 -4.19 17.07
N ASP A 483 -21.31 -4.41 15.78
CA ASP A 483 -21.23 -3.37 14.77
C ASP A 483 -22.64 -2.79 14.48
N PRO A 484 -22.89 -1.49 14.76
CA PRO A 484 -24.21 -0.90 14.56
C PRO A 484 -24.64 -0.77 13.09
N SER A 485 -23.77 -1.07 12.12
CA SER A 485 -24.08 -1.06 10.68
C SER A 485 -24.63 -2.38 10.14
N ASN A 486 -24.31 -3.52 10.78
CA ASN A 486 -24.64 -4.86 10.26
C ASN A 486 -25.09 -5.88 11.31
N GLY A 487 -25.00 -5.56 12.61
CA GLY A 487 -25.50 -6.42 13.69
C GLY A 487 -24.63 -7.63 14.04
N GLN A 488 -23.46 -7.81 13.41
CA GLN A 488 -22.50 -8.84 13.77
C GLN A 488 -21.58 -8.37 14.91
N THR A 489 -20.98 -9.29 15.66
CA THR A 489 -19.88 -8.93 16.57
C THR A 489 -18.59 -8.69 15.78
N LEU A 490 -17.74 -7.79 16.27
CA LEU A 490 -16.48 -7.45 15.59
C LEU A 490 -15.51 -8.66 15.49
N ASP A 491 -15.66 -9.67 16.36
CA ASP A 491 -14.88 -10.92 16.27
C ASP A 491 -15.43 -11.95 15.27
N ALA A 492 -16.71 -11.84 14.89
CA ALA A 492 -17.36 -12.72 13.91
C ALA A 492 -17.27 -12.18 12.47
N SER A 493 -16.93 -10.91 12.28
CA SER A 493 -16.83 -10.30 10.96
C SER A 493 -15.65 -10.84 10.16
N GLY A 494 -15.94 -11.48 9.03
CA GLY A 494 -14.94 -12.01 8.10
C GLY A 494 -14.34 -10.99 7.13
N ASN A 495 -14.64 -9.69 7.26
CA ASN A 495 -14.20 -8.64 6.33
C ASN A 495 -13.56 -7.44 7.05
N ARG A 496 -12.90 -6.55 6.29
CA ARG A 496 -12.07 -5.47 6.85
C ARG A 496 -12.82 -4.47 7.74
N ASN A 497 -14.16 -4.35 7.63
CA ASN A 497 -14.95 -3.32 8.31
C ASN A 497 -14.80 -3.36 9.83
N ALA A 498 -14.75 -4.56 10.44
CA ALA A 498 -14.57 -4.66 11.89
C ALA A 498 -13.22 -4.12 12.38
N CYS A 499 -12.14 -4.34 11.61
CA CYS A 499 -10.85 -3.71 11.86
C CYS A 499 -10.90 -2.21 11.59
N TYR A 500 -11.59 -1.80 10.52
CA TYR A 500 -11.71 -0.40 10.09
C TYR A 500 -12.62 0.47 10.99
N MET A 501 -13.25 -0.09 12.02
CA MET A 501 -13.88 0.70 13.09
C MET A 501 -12.87 1.40 14.00
N CYS A 502 -11.68 0.82 14.16
CA CYS A 502 -10.64 1.30 15.09
C CYS A 502 -9.31 1.62 14.39
N HIS A 503 -9.09 1.10 13.18
CA HIS A 503 -7.94 1.44 12.34
C HIS A 503 -8.41 2.20 11.09
N PRO A 504 -7.63 3.16 10.57
CA PRO A 504 -7.98 3.84 9.32
C PRO A 504 -8.20 2.86 8.16
N GLY A 505 -9.18 3.09 7.31
CA GLY A 505 -9.42 2.18 6.20
C GLY A 505 -10.73 2.28 5.40
N SER A 506 -11.83 2.78 5.96
CA SER A 506 -13.09 2.86 5.19
C SER A 506 -13.02 3.95 4.11
N VAL A 507 -12.33 5.05 4.41
CA VAL A 507 -11.92 6.09 3.47
C VAL A 507 -10.43 5.98 3.17
N THR A 508 -9.56 5.91 4.18
CA THR A 508 -8.10 6.08 4.00
C THR A 508 -7.34 4.77 3.79
N LYS A 509 -8.05 3.72 3.37
CA LYS A 509 -7.57 2.37 2.98
C LYS A 509 -6.15 2.04 3.51
N CYS A 510 -5.98 1.81 4.81
CA CYS A 510 -4.66 1.51 5.38
C CYS A 510 -4.00 0.33 4.65
N LEU A 511 -4.75 -0.77 4.49
CA LEU A 511 -4.39 -1.90 3.64
C LEU A 511 -4.77 -1.61 2.18
N ARG A 512 -3.82 -1.01 1.45
CA ARG A 512 -3.94 -0.56 0.04
C ARG A 512 -2.82 -1.07 -0.89
N GLY A 513 -1.86 -1.83 -0.37
CA GLY A 513 -0.82 -2.45 -1.17
C GLY A 513 -1.31 -3.63 -2.01
N ALA A 514 -0.38 -4.36 -2.65
CA ALA A 514 -0.67 -5.47 -3.54
C ALA A 514 -1.58 -6.56 -2.92
N MET A 515 -1.42 -6.87 -1.63
CA MET A 515 -2.34 -7.75 -0.89
C MET A 515 -3.72 -7.11 -0.67
N GLY A 516 -3.75 -5.81 -0.37
CA GLY A 516 -4.98 -5.04 -0.16
C GLY A 516 -5.81 -4.81 -1.43
N ASN A 517 -5.20 -4.94 -2.62
CA ASN A 517 -5.83 -4.74 -3.92
C ASN A 517 -6.17 -6.05 -4.64
N ALA A 518 -5.88 -7.21 -4.05
CA ALA A 518 -6.17 -8.50 -4.68
C ALA A 518 -7.68 -8.79 -4.65
N THR A 519 -8.28 -8.95 -5.83
CA THR A 519 -9.71 -9.29 -5.98
C THR A 519 -9.91 -10.62 -6.72
N ASP A 520 -11.10 -11.21 -6.55
CA ASP A 520 -11.56 -12.31 -7.39
C ASP A 520 -12.11 -11.80 -8.73
N ALA A 521 -12.66 -12.71 -9.55
CA ALA A 521 -13.26 -12.39 -10.84
C ALA A 521 -14.58 -11.59 -10.75
N ALA A 522 -15.20 -11.49 -9.57
CA ALA A 522 -16.38 -10.68 -9.30
C ALA A 522 -16.05 -9.34 -8.62
N GLY A 523 -14.77 -9.05 -8.37
CA GLY A 523 -14.30 -7.82 -7.74
C GLY A 523 -14.25 -7.86 -6.21
N ASN A 524 -14.59 -8.97 -5.56
CA ASN A 524 -14.49 -9.08 -4.10
C ASN A 524 -13.04 -9.16 -3.65
N ALA A 525 -12.67 -8.51 -2.56
CA ALA A 525 -11.31 -8.60 -2.00
C ALA A 525 -11.00 -10.03 -1.51
N THR A 526 -9.96 -10.66 -2.05
CA THR A 526 -9.56 -12.03 -1.65
C THR A 526 -8.75 -12.09 -0.36
N MET A 527 -8.30 -10.94 0.15
CA MET A 527 -7.58 -10.81 1.41
C MET A 527 -8.17 -9.67 2.26
N GLY A 528 -8.32 -9.93 3.55
CA GLY A 528 -8.65 -8.95 4.58
C GLY A 528 -7.53 -8.85 5.63
N CYS A 529 -7.72 -7.98 6.63
CA CYS A 529 -6.82 -7.92 7.78
C CYS A 529 -6.76 -9.28 8.51
N GLN A 530 -7.92 -9.96 8.58
CA GLN A 530 -8.09 -11.30 9.12
C GLN A 530 -7.26 -12.36 8.39
N SER A 531 -7.03 -12.22 7.09
CA SER A 531 -6.20 -13.14 6.29
C SER A 531 -4.72 -13.14 6.69
N CYS A 532 -4.29 -12.21 7.54
CA CYS A 532 -2.92 -12.11 8.03
C CYS A 532 -2.84 -12.12 9.57
N HIS A 533 -3.72 -11.38 10.25
CA HIS A 533 -3.66 -11.19 11.72
C HIS A 533 -4.69 -12.02 12.51
N GLY A 534 -5.68 -12.60 11.84
CA GLY A 534 -6.84 -13.24 12.47
C GLY A 534 -7.92 -12.24 12.93
N ASN A 535 -8.88 -12.72 13.69
CA ASN A 535 -9.97 -11.92 14.27
C ASN A 535 -9.54 -11.17 15.55
N MET A 536 -10.46 -10.38 16.12
CA MET A 536 -10.20 -9.53 17.30
C MET A 536 -9.70 -10.31 18.52
N SER A 537 -10.20 -11.53 18.76
CA SER A 537 -9.78 -12.39 19.86
C SER A 537 -8.38 -12.99 19.65
N LYS A 538 -7.99 -13.28 18.41
CA LYS A 538 -6.60 -13.64 18.06
C LYS A 538 -5.65 -12.45 18.22
N VAL A 539 -6.00 -11.27 17.70
CA VAL A 539 -5.18 -10.05 17.81
C VAL A 539 -5.07 -9.54 19.25
N GLY A 540 -6.13 -9.73 20.05
CA GLY A 540 -6.22 -9.36 21.47
C GLY A 540 -5.71 -10.41 22.46
N ASN A 541 -5.21 -11.56 22.00
CA ASN A 541 -4.71 -12.62 22.87
C ASN A 541 -3.56 -12.10 23.76
N PRO A 542 -3.63 -12.23 25.10
CA PRO A 542 -2.60 -11.72 26.01
C PRO A 542 -1.22 -12.40 25.85
N ALA A 543 -1.14 -13.53 25.15
CA ALA A 543 0.13 -14.15 24.78
C ALA A 543 0.84 -13.47 23.58
N ARG A 544 0.16 -12.56 22.87
CA ARG A 544 0.69 -11.86 21.69
C ARG A 544 1.37 -10.53 22.05
N ALA A 545 2.66 -10.43 21.77
CA ALA A 545 3.41 -9.18 21.79
C ALA A 545 3.08 -8.31 20.56
N GLY A 546 1.92 -7.65 20.57
CA GLY A 546 1.51 -6.75 19.47
C GLY A 546 2.58 -5.70 19.11
N TRP A 547 2.64 -5.32 17.83
CA TRP A 547 3.72 -4.58 17.15
C TRP A 547 5.01 -5.38 16.88
N LEU A 548 5.17 -6.58 17.48
CA LEU A 548 6.35 -7.45 17.34
C LEU A 548 5.99 -8.84 16.78
N ASP A 549 4.87 -9.42 17.22
CA ASP A 549 4.28 -10.67 16.68
C ASP A 549 3.41 -10.38 15.45
N GLU A 550 4.03 -9.85 14.40
CA GLU A 550 3.35 -9.53 13.14
C GLU A 550 3.55 -10.61 12.06
N PRO A 551 2.70 -10.67 11.01
CA PRO A 551 2.81 -11.65 9.94
C PRO A 551 4.14 -11.58 9.18
N ALA A 552 4.64 -12.75 8.75
CA ALA A 552 5.86 -12.87 7.96
C ALA A 552 5.52 -13.22 6.50
N CYS A 553 6.30 -12.71 5.54
CA CYS A 553 6.05 -12.92 4.10
C CYS A 553 6.02 -14.42 3.74
N ALA A 554 6.87 -15.21 4.39
CA ALA A 554 6.92 -16.67 4.26
C ALA A 554 5.59 -17.37 4.63
N SER A 555 4.72 -16.78 5.46
CA SER A 555 3.41 -17.37 5.76
C SER A 555 2.47 -17.44 4.55
N CYS A 556 2.70 -16.63 3.51
CA CYS A 556 1.99 -16.70 2.23
C CYS A 556 2.89 -17.07 1.03
N HIS A 557 4.22 -16.97 1.14
CA HIS A 557 5.15 -17.08 0.01
C HIS A 557 6.22 -18.13 0.27
N TYR A 558 6.06 -19.29 -0.34
CA TYR A 558 6.93 -20.47 -0.22
C TYR A 558 6.70 -21.42 -1.41
N ASP A 559 7.67 -22.29 -1.69
CA ASP A 559 7.59 -23.33 -2.74
C ASP A 559 7.19 -22.80 -4.14
N GLY A 560 7.60 -21.55 -4.47
CA GLY A 560 7.25 -20.86 -5.72
C GLY A 560 5.81 -20.33 -5.80
N LYS A 561 5.00 -20.56 -4.75
CA LYS A 561 3.57 -20.27 -4.68
C LYS A 561 3.29 -18.94 -3.96
N ARG A 562 2.05 -18.46 -4.08
CA ARG A 562 1.50 -17.37 -3.26
C ARG A 562 0.10 -17.76 -2.78
N MET A 563 -0.08 -17.80 -1.47
CA MET A 563 -1.36 -18.08 -0.81
C MET A 563 -2.13 -16.76 -0.56
N SER A 564 -3.46 -16.83 -0.47
CA SER A 564 -4.36 -15.72 -0.10
C SER A 564 -4.73 -15.70 1.39
N ASN A 565 -4.08 -16.53 2.20
CA ASN A 565 -4.24 -16.57 3.65
C ASN A 565 -2.90 -16.96 4.28
N ALA A 566 -2.49 -16.24 5.32
CA ALA A 566 -1.27 -16.50 6.09
C ALA A 566 -1.51 -17.48 7.25
N LEU A 567 -2.77 -17.86 7.49
CA LEU A 567 -3.20 -18.64 8.64
C LEU A 567 -3.56 -20.09 8.29
N ASP A 568 -3.25 -21.00 9.21
CA ASP A 568 -3.75 -22.37 9.22
C ASP A 568 -5.26 -22.45 9.59
N ALA A 569 -5.83 -23.65 9.52
CA ALA A 569 -7.24 -23.89 9.86
C ALA A 569 -7.59 -23.65 11.35
N ALA A 570 -6.58 -23.51 12.22
CA ALA A 570 -6.76 -23.14 13.63
C ALA A 570 -6.50 -21.64 13.87
N GLY A 571 -6.26 -20.85 12.83
CA GLY A 571 -6.01 -19.41 12.90
C GLY A 571 -4.63 -19.03 13.43
N ASN A 572 -3.58 -19.80 13.12
CA ASN A 572 -2.18 -19.48 13.49
C ASN A 572 -1.35 -19.24 12.23
N LEU A 573 -0.34 -18.35 12.31
CA LEU A 573 0.56 -18.07 11.18
C LEU A 573 1.27 -19.34 10.67
N VAL A 574 1.14 -19.61 9.38
CA VAL A 574 1.83 -20.69 8.65
C VAL A 574 3.34 -20.44 8.69
N LYS A 575 4.12 -21.49 8.95
CA LYS A 575 5.58 -21.44 9.09
C LYS A 575 6.22 -22.53 8.21
N PRO A 576 6.43 -22.27 6.91
CA PRO A 576 7.07 -23.23 6.01
C PRO A 576 8.58 -23.32 6.28
N THR A 577 9.22 -24.34 5.70
CA THR A 577 10.68 -24.53 5.75
C THR A 577 11.43 -23.72 4.69
N ASP A 578 10.77 -23.22 3.65
CA ASP A 578 11.35 -22.36 2.63
C ASP A 578 11.64 -20.96 3.17
N THR A 579 12.91 -20.58 3.16
CA THR A 579 13.41 -19.31 3.70
C THR A 579 13.60 -18.21 2.65
N ARG A 580 13.31 -18.46 1.36
CA ARG A 580 13.55 -17.50 0.27
C ARG A 580 12.75 -16.20 0.36
N TYR A 581 11.59 -16.24 1.02
CA TYR A 581 10.78 -15.07 1.39
C TYR A 581 10.67 -14.87 2.90
N ALA A 582 11.58 -15.50 3.68
CA ALA A 582 11.60 -15.30 5.12
C ALA A 582 12.05 -13.87 5.45
N THR A 583 11.16 -13.16 6.12
CA THR A 583 11.49 -12.07 7.03
C THR A 583 12.71 -12.46 7.89
N ASN A 584 13.68 -11.57 8.05
CA ASN A 584 14.95 -11.92 8.71
C ASN A 584 14.68 -12.39 10.15
N PRO A 585 15.14 -13.60 10.55
CA PRO A 585 14.83 -14.15 11.86
C PRO A 585 15.58 -13.39 12.97
N ASN A 586 14.91 -13.13 14.10
CA ASN A 586 15.44 -12.40 15.25
C ASN A 586 15.77 -10.92 14.98
N VAL A 587 15.10 -10.31 14.01
CA VAL A 587 15.25 -8.90 13.63
C VAL A 587 13.90 -8.17 13.82
N PRO A 588 13.82 -7.10 14.63
CA PRO A 588 14.93 -6.36 15.25
C PRO A 588 15.49 -6.99 16.53
N ALA A 589 14.81 -7.96 17.14
CA ALA A 589 15.21 -8.58 18.41
C ALA A 589 14.90 -10.08 18.45
N ALA A 590 15.60 -10.81 19.33
CA ALA A 590 15.44 -12.25 19.50
C ALA A 590 13.97 -12.65 19.78
N GLY A 591 13.49 -13.67 19.07
CA GLY A 591 12.09 -14.12 19.07
C GLY A 591 11.21 -13.47 17.99
N PHE A 592 11.54 -12.25 17.54
CA PHE A 592 10.71 -11.48 16.61
C PHE A 592 11.33 -11.41 15.21
N SER A 593 10.48 -11.35 14.18
CA SER A 593 10.92 -11.30 12.78
C SER A 593 10.00 -10.37 12.00
N LEU A 594 10.45 -9.13 11.77
CA LEU A 594 9.61 -8.04 11.21
C LEU A 594 10.06 -7.60 9.81
N PHE A 595 9.10 -7.46 8.90
CA PHE A 595 9.31 -7.05 7.50
C PHE A 595 9.98 -5.67 7.41
N ARG A 596 9.47 -4.67 8.15
CA ARG A 596 10.00 -3.29 8.22
C ARG A 596 11.43 -3.13 8.79
N PHE A 597 12.05 -4.22 9.25
CA PHE A 597 13.47 -4.26 9.67
C PHE A 597 14.30 -5.30 8.88
N SER A 598 13.69 -5.99 7.91
CA SER A 598 14.33 -7.06 7.16
C SER A 598 15.01 -6.56 5.90
N LYS A 599 16.20 -7.08 5.61
CA LYS A 599 17.02 -6.73 4.43
C LYS A 599 17.38 -7.96 3.60
N GLY A 600 17.75 -7.70 2.35
CA GLY A 600 18.06 -8.71 1.35
C GLY A 600 19.16 -8.26 0.38
N HIS A 601 18.84 -8.26 -0.91
CA HIS A 601 19.80 -8.01 -2.00
C HIS A 601 20.57 -6.69 -1.82
N GLY A 602 21.90 -6.76 -1.87
CA GLY A 602 22.80 -5.59 -1.71
C GLY A 602 22.79 -4.93 -0.32
N GLY A 603 22.08 -5.48 0.67
CA GLY A 603 21.82 -4.83 1.95
C GLY A 603 20.67 -3.82 1.93
N LEU A 604 19.90 -3.75 0.83
CA LEU A 604 18.65 -2.99 0.79
C LEU A 604 17.60 -3.64 1.70
N GLN A 605 16.80 -2.79 2.35
CA GLN A 605 15.63 -3.20 3.11
C GLN A 605 14.53 -3.76 2.20
N CYS A 606 13.73 -4.69 2.70
CA CYS A 606 12.58 -5.24 1.99
C CYS A 606 11.62 -4.12 1.56
N GLU A 607 11.29 -3.19 2.46
CA GLU A 607 10.42 -2.05 2.17
C GLU A 607 10.98 -1.07 1.12
N ALA A 608 12.30 -0.99 0.95
CA ALA A 608 12.89 -0.17 -0.11
C ALA A 608 12.47 -0.69 -1.51
N CYS A 609 12.47 -2.00 -1.70
CA CYS A 609 12.06 -2.60 -2.98
C CYS A 609 10.54 -2.84 -3.06
N HIS A 610 9.89 -3.16 -1.94
CA HIS A 610 8.49 -3.58 -1.91
C HIS A 610 7.50 -2.47 -1.58
N GLY A 611 7.91 -1.35 -0.99
CA GLY A 611 7.02 -0.42 -0.32
C GLY A 611 6.68 -0.87 1.11
N ALA A 612 5.93 -0.04 1.82
CA ALA A 612 5.65 -0.22 3.24
C ALA A 612 4.71 -1.40 3.54
N THR A 613 4.78 -1.95 4.76
CA THR A 613 4.01 -3.13 5.22
C THR A 613 2.55 -3.22 4.72
N HIS A 614 1.73 -2.16 4.81
CA HIS A 614 0.34 -2.17 4.31
C HIS A 614 0.12 -1.50 2.94
N ALA A 615 1.18 -0.94 2.34
CA ALA A 615 1.17 -0.18 1.09
C ALA A 615 2.12 -0.77 0.02
N GLU A 616 2.43 -2.07 0.09
CA GLU A 616 3.30 -2.76 -0.87
C GLU A 616 2.93 -2.50 -2.33
N TYR A 617 3.92 -2.24 -3.19
CA TYR A 617 3.72 -1.81 -4.56
C TYR A 617 3.22 -2.93 -5.50
N PRO A 618 2.20 -2.67 -6.36
CA PRO A 618 1.55 -1.37 -6.55
C PRO A 618 0.47 -1.10 -5.49
N SER A 619 0.48 0.13 -4.97
CA SER A 619 -0.62 0.65 -4.14
C SER A 619 -1.81 1.02 -5.03
N SER A 620 -3.02 1.08 -4.46
CA SER A 620 -4.21 1.64 -5.12
C SER A 620 -4.30 3.16 -5.02
N HIS A 621 -3.31 3.83 -4.41
CA HIS A 621 -3.22 5.30 -4.36
C HIS A 621 -2.02 5.83 -5.16
N GLU A 622 -2.21 6.94 -5.86
CA GLU A 622 -1.20 7.51 -6.77
C GLU A 622 0.08 7.91 -6.03
N ASN A 623 -0.05 8.65 -4.91
CA ASN A 623 1.08 9.24 -4.19
C ASN A 623 2.12 8.21 -3.71
N ASP A 624 1.72 6.99 -3.33
CA ASP A 624 2.67 5.92 -2.97
C ASP A 624 3.53 5.49 -4.18
N ASN A 625 2.90 5.39 -5.35
CA ASN A 625 3.49 4.79 -6.55
C ASN A 625 4.48 5.73 -7.25
N LEU A 626 4.44 7.04 -6.97
CA LEU A 626 5.27 8.07 -7.61
C LEU A 626 6.75 7.69 -7.70
N GLN A 627 7.34 7.25 -6.59
CA GLN A 627 8.73 6.77 -6.55
C GLN A 627 8.97 5.57 -7.49
N SER A 628 8.09 4.57 -7.47
CA SER A 628 8.26 3.38 -8.32
C SER A 628 8.16 3.73 -9.81
N ILE A 629 7.22 4.61 -10.18
CA ILE A 629 7.06 5.11 -11.55
C ILE A 629 8.30 5.90 -11.98
N ALA A 630 8.82 6.79 -11.13
CA ALA A 630 10.01 7.58 -11.42
C ALA A 630 11.29 6.72 -11.56
N LEU A 631 11.40 5.63 -10.80
CA LEU A 631 12.59 4.78 -10.76
C LEU A 631 12.63 3.70 -11.85
N GLN A 632 11.49 3.12 -12.26
CA GLN A 632 11.45 2.02 -13.26
C GLN A 632 10.41 2.19 -14.38
N GLY A 633 9.72 3.32 -14.45
CA GLY A 633 8.73 3.64 -15.50
C GLY A 633 7.31 3.10 -15.25
N TYR A 634 7.08 2.35 -14.15
CA TYR A 634 5.77 1.80 -13.83
C TYR A 634 5.55 1.53 -12.33
N ALA A 635 4.29 1.54 -11.91
CA ALA A 635 3.87 1.25 -10.55
C ALA A 635 4.09 -0.24 -10.19
N GLY A 636 4.83 -0.51 -9.12
CA GLY A 636 5.10 -1.87 -8.66
C GLY A 636 6.41 -2.04 -7.90
N THR A 637 6.63 -3.23 -7.34
CA THR A 637 7.90 -3.63 -6.69
C THR A 637 9.08 -3.25 -7.57
N LEU A 638 10.10 -2.59 -7.02
CA LEU A 638 11.32 -2.24 -7.76
C LEU A 638 12.02 -3.53 -8.19
N ARG A 639 12.13 -3.74 -9.50
CA ARG A 639 12.63 -5.00 -10.09
C ARG A 639 13.47 -4.83 -11.35
N GLU A 640 13.37 -3.69 -12.04
CA GLU A 640 14.27 -3.42 -13.17
C GLU A 640 15.67 -3.15 -12.63
N CYS A 641 16.60 -4.10 -12.80
CA CYS A 641 17.94 -4.04 -12.20
C CYS A 641 18.72 -2.78 -12.60
N SER A 642 18.43 -2.21 -13.78
CA SER A 642 18.96 -0.93 -14.26
C SER A 642 18.65 0.24 -13.32
N THR A 643 17.59 0.16 -12.49
CA THR A 643 17.31 1.12 -11.42
C THR A 643 18.53 1.29 -10.52
N CYS A 644 19.10 0.19 -10.02
CA CYS A 644 20.17 0.18 -9.01
C CYS A 644 21.57 -0.11 -9.56
N HIS A 645 21.69 -0.54 -10.83
CA HIS A 645 22.98 -0.88 -11.46
C HIS A 645 23.16 -0.12 -12.79
N ALA A 646 24.31 0.53 -12.96
CA ALA A 646 24.71 1.15 -14.22
C ALA A 646 25.06 0.09 -15.29
N THR A 647 25.72 -0.98 -14.86
CA THR A 647 25.92 -2.21 -15.63
C THR A 647 25.25 -3.34 -14.86
N VAL A 648 24.17 -3.91 -15.40
CA VAL A 648 23.46 -5.02 -14.75
C VAL A 648 24.31 -6.30 -14.83
N PRO A 649 24.67 -6.95 -13.70
CA PRO A 649 25.41 -8.20 -13.72
C PRO A 649 24.62 -9.33 -14.40
N ASN A 650 25.28 -10.22 -15.15
CA ASN A 650 24.68 -11.42 -15.72
C ASN A 650 24.87 -12.63 -14.77
N THR A 651 23.80 -13.04 -14.09
CA THR A 651 23.84 -14.05 -13.01
C THR A 651 22.65 -15.00 -13.08
N THR A 652 22.84 -16.23 -12.61
CA THR A 652 21.79 -17.26 -12.51
C THR A 652 20.93 -17.14 -11.26
N ALA A 653 21.48 -16.60 -10.16
CA ALA A 653 20.78 -16.46 -8.88
C ALA A 653 21.25 -15.26 -8.04
N GLY A 654 21.91 -14.26 -8.65
CA GLY A 654 22.49 -13.11 -7.93
C GLY A 654 21.49 -12.02 -7.54
N GLY A 655 20.27 -12.06 -8.09
CA GLY A 655 19.19 -11.11 -7.80
C GLY A 655 18.48 -11.38 -6.46
N PRO A 656 17.50 -10.53 -6.09
CA PRO A 656 16.64 -10.78 -4.94
C PRO A 656 15.93 -12.14 -5.06
N HIS A 657 15.71 -12.82 -3.93
CA HIS A 657 15.06 -14.15 -3.86
C HIS A 657 15.74 -15.25 -4.71
N GLY A 658 17.00 -15.07 -5.10
CA GLY A 658 17.70 -15.99 -5.99
C GLY A 658 17.27 -15.88 -7.45
N MET A 659 16.71 -14.74 -7.86
CA MET A 659 16.39 -14.47 -9.27
C MET A 659 17.65 -14.37 -10.14
N HIS A 660 17.54 -14.87 -11.36
CA HIS A 660 18.48 -14.59 -12.44
C HIS A 660 18.33 -13.14 -12.94
N THR A 661 19.28 -12.70 -13.76
CA THR A 661 19.21 -11.42 -14.47
C THR A 661 18.02 -11.38 -15.43
N ILE A 662 17.31 -10.25 -15.53
CA ILE A 662 16.18 -10.10 -16.47
C ILE A 662 16.58 -9.31 -17.72
N GLY A 663 15.97 -9.64 -18.86
CA GLY A 663 16.23 -8.98 -20.16
C GLY A 663 16.90 -9.89 -21.19
N ALA A 664 17.14 -9.37 -22.40
CA ALA A 664 17.67 -10.15 -23.54
C ALA A 664 19.02 -10.83 -23.25
N ALA A 665 19.90 -10.21 -22.44
CA ALA A 665 21.19 -10.77 -22.04
C ALA A 665 21.10 -12.05 -21.18
N TRP A 666 19.92 -12.35 -20.62
CA TRP A 666 19.64 -13.66 -20.02
C TRP A 666 19.10 -14.66 -21.04
N VAL A 667 18.18 -14.21 -21.91
CA VAL A 667 17.59 -15.06 -22.96
C VAL A 667 18.67 -15.69 -23.84
N SER A 668 19.70 -14.93 -24.22
CA SER A 668 20.86 -15.41 -25.00
C SER A 668 21.85 -16.31 -24.24
N ARG A 669 21.55 -16.73 -23.00
CA ARG A 669 22.46 -17.52 -22.14
C ARG A 669 21.74 -18.58 -21.29
N HIS A 670 20.41 -18.51 -21.16
CA HIS A 670 19.67 -19.42 -20.29
C HIS A 670 19.72 -20.89 -20.74
N GLY A 671 20.07 -21.16 -22.01
CA GLY A 671 20.36 -22.49 -22.56
C GLY A 671 21.45 -23.21 -21.76
N ASP A 672 22.67 -22.65 -21.68
CA ASP A 672 23.80 -23.21 -20.91
C ASP A 672 23.38 -23.60 -19.47
N VAL A 673 22.51 -22.79 -18.87
CA VAL A 673 22.06 -22.95 -17.48
C VAL A 673 21.03 -24.08 -17.36
N ALA A 674 20.14 -24.19 -18.33
CA ALA A 674 19.14 -25.26 -18.41
C ALA A 674 19.78 -26.62 -18.72
N GLU A 675 20.72 -26.68 -19.67
CA GLU A 675 21.48 -27.89 -20.02
C GLU A 675 22.17 -28.52 -18.81
N ASN A 676 22.80 -27.69 -17.97
CA ASN A 676 23.51 -28.15 -16.77
C ASN A 676 22.55 -28.61 -15.65
N ASN A 677 21.45 -27.89 -15.42
CA ASN A 677 20.46 -28.25 -14.39
C ASN A 677 19.12 -27.52 -14.60
N THR A 678 18.14 -28.17 -15.24
CA THR A 678 16.79 -27.62 -15.42
C THR A 678 16.05 -27.42 -14.08
N ALA A 679 16.26 -28.29 -13.10
CA ALA A 679 15.50 -28.30 -11.85
C ALA A 679 15.68 -27.02 -11.00
N GLN A 680 16.78 -26.28 -11.18
CA GLN A 680 16.97 -24.98 -10.52
C GLN A 680 15.93 -23.94 -10.97
N CYS A 681 15.42 -24.05 -12.20
CA CYS A 681 14.42 -23.13 -12.78
C CYS A 681 13.00 -23.41 -12.25
N ALA A 682 12.72 -24.67 -11.87
CA ALA A 682 11.38 -25.14 -11.52
C ALA A 682 10.73 -24.36 -10.36
N TYR A 683 11.53 -23.83 -9.42
CA TYR A 683 11.02 -23.01 -8.33
C TYR A 683 10.37 -21.70 -8.81
N CYS A 684 10.96 -21.04 -9.81
CA CYS A 684 10.48 -19.75 -10.33
C CYS A 684 9.50 -19.90 -11.51
N HIS A 685 9.68 -20.97 -12.29
CA HIS A 685 8.97 -21.25 -13.56
C HIS A 685 7.96 -22.41 -13.46
N GLY A 686 7.66 -22.91 -12.26
CA GLY A 686 6.75 -24.03 -12.04
C GLY A 686 7.45 -25.39 -12.20
N SER A 687 6.97 -26.40 -11.48
CA SER A 687 7.49 -27.79 -11.55
C SER A 687 7.22 -28.47 -12.89
N ASP A 688 6.33 -27.92 -13.69
CA ASP A 688 6.00 -28.30 -15.06
C ASP A 688 6.69 -27.40 -16.12
N TYR A 689 7.47 -26.41 -15.69
CA TYR A 689 8.14 -25.40 -16.52
C TYR A 689 7.19 -24.55 -17.39
N ARG A 690 5.90 -24.44 -17.03
CA ARG A 690 4.88 -23.64 -17.75
C ARG A 690 4.74 -22.20 -17.25
N GLY A 691 5.54 -21.81 -16.26
CA GLY A 691 5.56 -20.47 -15.66
C GLY A 691 4.97 -20.46 -14.26
N GLY A 692 5.74 -19.95 -13.29
CA GLY A 692 5.34 -19.81 -11.89
C GLY A 692 4.93 -18.38 -11.53
N ALA A 693 4.48 -18.17 -10.28
CA ALA A 693 4.09 -16.85 -9.77
C ALA A 693 5.24 -15.82 -9.79
N MET A 694 6.50 -16.28 -9.83
CA MET A 694 7.71 -15.46 -9.93
C MET A 694 8.10 -15.09 -11.36
N SER A 695 7.93 -16.00 -12.32
CA SER A 695 8.21 -15.75 -13.75
C SER A 695 7.26 -14.76 -14.44
N LYS A 696 6.32 -14.14 -13.69
CA LYS A 696 5.35 -13.19 -14.24
C LYS A 696 5.96 -11.83 -14.57
N VAL A 697 5.93 -11.44 -15.84
CA VAL A 697 6.30 -10.07 -16.25
C VAL A 697 5.27 -9.06 -15.71
N LYS A 698 5.71 -7.86 -15.32
CA LYS A 698 4.83 -6.82 -14.74
C LYS A 698 4.29 -5.83 -15.77
N VAL A 699 5.14 -5.37 -16.67
CA VAL A 699 4.74 -4.68 -17.92
C VAL A 699 4.81 -5.67 -19.08
N ALA A 700 4.20 -5.33 -20.21
CA ALA A 700 4.41 -6.09 -21.44
C ALA A 700 5.90 -6.01 -21.84
N LYS A 701 6.49 -7.13 -22.24
CA LYS A 701 7.89 -7.22 -22.68
C LYS A 701 8.02 -8.16 -23.86
N SER A 702 8.88 -7.79 -24.81
CA SER A 702 9.28 -8.63 -25.93
C SER A 702 10.75 -9.01 -25.80
N PHE A 703 11.07 -10.24 -26.19
CA PHE A 703 12.42 -10.79 -26.17
C PHE A 703 12.74 -11.39 -27.53
N SER A 704 13.94 -11.12 -28.04
CA SER A 704 14.49 -11.83 -29.19
C SER A 704 15.00 -13.19 -28.74
N THR A 705 14.53 -14.26 -29.38
CA THR A 705 15.04 -15.63 -29.20
C THR A 705 15.47 -16.20 -30.55
N GLU A 706 16.14 -17.34 -30.55
CA GLU A 706 16.47 -18.11 -31.76
C GLU A 706 15.23 -18.44 -32.62
N ASN A 707 14.07 -18.63 -31.97
CA ASN A 707 12.78 -18.89 -32.57
C ASN A 707 11.94 -17.61 -32.82
N GLY A 708 12.61 -16.49 -33.08
CA GLY A 708 12.02 -15.19 -33.39
C GLY A 708 11.74 -14.29 -32.18
N THR A 709 10.95 -13.22 -32.38
CA THR A 709 10.55 -12.33 -31.27
C THR A 709 9.35 -12.91 -30.53
N ARG A 710 9.49 -13.07 -29.21
CA ARG A 710 8.44 -13.58 -28.30
C ARG A 710 7.94 -12.45 -27.41
N SER A 711 6.63 -12.24 -27.38
CA SER A 711 6.00 -11.08 -26.72
C SER A 711 5.04 -11.52 -25.62
N PHE A 712 5.25 -11.00 -24.41
CA PHE A 712 4.53 -11.37 -23.20
C PHE A 712 3.67 -10.21 -22.72
N LYS A 713 2.40 -10.49 -22.38
CA LYS A 713 1.47 -9.51 -21.80
C LYS A 713 1.80 -9.26 -20.32
N ALA A 714 1.46 -8.08 -19.82
CA ALA A 714 1.53 -7.79 -18.38
C ALA A 714 0.77 -8.85 -17.56
N GLY A 715 1.43 -9.43 -16.56
CA GLY A 715 0.88 -10.51 -15.72
C GLY A 715 1.02 -11.93 -16.27
N GLN A 716 1.45 -12.10 -17.53
CA GLN A 716 1.75 -13.42 -18.12
C GLN A 716 2.99 -14.04 -17.45
N ALA A 717 2.91 -15.32 -17.10
CA ALA A 717 4.06 -16.10 -16.63
C ALA A 717 4.92 -16.54 -17.82
N VAL A 718 6.24 -16.61 -17.65
CA VAL A 718 7.16 -17.10 -18.67
C VAL A 718 7.56 -18.54 -18.31
N GLY A 719 7.28 -19.49 -19.20
CA GLY A 719 7.73 -20.88 -19.13
C GLY A 719 8.63 -21.26 -20.31
N CYS A 720 9.24 -22.44 -20.25
CA CYS A 720 10.03 -22.96 -21.38
C CYS A 720 9.14 -23.21 -22.61
N TYR A 721 7.88 -23.60 -22.38
CA TYR A 721 6.89 -23.89 -23.43
C TYR A 721 6.41 -22.66 -24.24
N ASP A 722 6.75 -21.42 -23.85
CA ASP A 722 6.46 -20.23 -24.67
C ASP A 722 7.42 -20.10 -25.89
N CYS A 723 8.61 -20.71 -25.79
CA CYS A 723 9.72 -20.54 -26.74
C CYS A 723 10.29 -21.86 -27.31
N HIS A 724 10.18 -22.97 -26.56
CA HIS A 724 10.75 -24.30 -26.86
C HIS A 724 9.70 -25.41 -26.64
N ASN A 725 10.01 -26.66 -27.02
CA ASN A 725 9.13 -27.81 -26.74
C ASN A 725 9.34 -28.40 -25.32
N GLY A 726 9.47 -27.53 -24.33
CA GLY A 726 9.69 -27.88 -22.92
C GLY A 726 11.08 -27.51 -22.39
N PRO A 727 11.50 -28.06 -21.23
CA PRO A 727 12.72 -27.66 -20.53
C PRO A 727 14.01 -28.31 -21.06
N ARG A 728 13.91 -29.17 -22.08
CA ARG A 728 15.07 -29.64 -22.84
C ARG A 728 15.22 -28.69 -24.04
N PRO A 729 16.33 -27.96 -24.18
CA PRO A 729 16.57 -27.12 -25.36
C PRO A 729 16.68 -27.95 -26.65
#